data_AF-A0A521DDW4-F1
#
_entry.id   AF-A0A521DDW4-F1
#
_cell.length_a   1.000
_cell.length_b   1.000
_cell.length_c   1.000
_cell.angle_alpha   90.00
_cell.angle_beta   90.00
_cell.angle_gamma   90.00
#
_symmetry.space_group_name_H-M   'P 1'
#
loop_
_entity.id
_entity.type
_entity.pdbx_description
1 polymer ?
#
loop_
_entity_poly.entity_id
_entity_poly.type
_entity_poly.pdbx_seq_one_letter_code
_entity_poly.pdbx_strand_id
1 'polypeptide(L)'
;MNNQLSNITVQYRKFSKGQYLEDPDQFNEFLDSFEDQDRLSRVLLQGVGVVCGLKPKLVYKNRLLDSIGLSQGTAITTDGDLLTLSNTSKTSEDLYMSDLKTVDLENKNFTHFKAYDNFKIKYPAFYEGTEQIELWELATAQESKSDFQPVNNLTNLEDKYLLLYLEDYEKEVKPCRGVDCDNHGIQQIRNLKVLVTTASGITHILGEDGFSLPDPVTGEVKPKRKDHLQPHPLFIEDIMEPVKQNRIILERFVSENRLNVSDLKNVYIKAVEKADYGKSVFEKTAAIAKILGVSSAGYDVFKASIDRVVNQETGFQYTYDVIKDLVDTYSEIVELLPKAFTKCFPDFASFPKHIMLGKLISDTQLDSSRHQFYNSPALDDEKATQKVKTLIKRFNQQVGNFDPDTIIKNKERVKITPSQKLNPLGNKAVPFYYHVTEEFLKTWNFDRTSNRSSGNNLTFDTDWVLIGNSEQVSPLNLNIDNYSFYNIEGHQGMDYQVAFEQIKEIKDKQQLGFDIMLLSLEELKGNKDLTKAYFNEYVEKNSGLEHKRGVERKGTFIMVYDSIKNPKVIADFSLPYICCTPKAIIKLSLPTSVICAESNPIPFTVSPMNGVIKASVGNGVKIINGQYVFDPKAVEEQFYGQEITFTVNGKATDCSIKVISEPDVKIEVVEPVIYPGGDSTATIVNVKVSGTNFADYDYSWDFLGNDVWVPIKPDVHGFVSYKYYNLDLKNIPVIRVKVDGSGCIQDVIIRDWYDAPVRLSLATDIICSASDSIPFIDLFPTDGIVKASAGAEASVVSGNGSYSFNPNAVNSALYGQYITFTVNDKPTNCRIKVIPPPKVNINYTVDYPANGSTETTINIDVSGPYFTEYMYEWDFLGTGQFTPPKPINGKISYKYSNLDPKNIPVIGVKVTGGGCSQYTAIRDWYDAPVQLSLPVNTICSESGAIPFNVVPSNGVVAASTGAESSVISGAGGYSFNPNLLNPALHGQVITFTVNGKQTNCSIRVIMTPKVGISVKSVDYPAGNSNETKVNFVVSGPGFTNYTYSVDGNPLSQPDANGNMSYTLMNVDPKNTPAINVKVSNGECTQTITIRDWYVAIKKIDLSGSVNCCPATLPIIKADAGAKDLRFSLKLGRFGLKGSGDGAPVLLYFWSKLEGPNVRLINDPANGELIVEDLIAGNYKFQLLVKDANSDAFNIDTTTVTVY
;
A
#
# COMPACT_ATOMS: atom_id res chain seq x y z
N MET A 1 -10.56 -62.91 -25.68
CA MET A 1 -9.92 -62.65 -24.37
C MET A 1 -11.00 -62.12 -23.45
N ASN A 2 -11.27 -62.79 -22.33
CA ASN A 2 -12.21 -62.30 -21.33
C ASN A 2 -11.42 -61.57 -20.24
N ASN A 3 -11.97 -60.46 -19.74
CA ASN A 3 -11.48 -59.76 -18.56
C ASN A 3 -11.74 -60.65 -17.34
N GLN A 4 -10.74 -60.93 -16.49
CA GLN A 4 -10.89 -61.92 -15.41
C GLN A 4 -11.90 -61.41 -14.37
N LEU A 5 -11.77 -60.14 -13.96
CA LEU A 5 -12.73 -59.50 -13.04
C LEU A 5 -14.15 -59.31 -13.60
N SER A 6 -14.47 -59.79 -14.80
CA SER A 6 -15.86 -59.84 -15.30
C SER A 6 -16.68 -60.99 -14.69
N ASN A 7 -16.05 -62.06 -14.21
CA ASN A 7 -16.71 -63.14 -13.45
C ASN A 7 -15.77 -63.62 -12.35
N ILE A 8 -16.19 -63.58 -11.08
CA ILE A 8 -15.32 -63.91 -9.94
C ILE A 8 -15.73 -65.21 -9.21
N THR A 9 -14.72 -65.93 -8.71
CA THR A 9 -14.84 -67.20 -8.01
C THR A 9 -15.00 -66.97 -6.51
N VAL A 10 -16.25 -66.96 -6.04
CA VAL A 10 -16.61 -66.62 -4.64
C VAL A 10 -16.67 -67.82 -3.67
N GLN A 11 -16.36 -69.02 -4.14
CA GLN A 11 -16.33 -70.26 -3.35
C GLN A 11 -15.08 -71.06 -3.71
N TYR A 12 -14.49 -71.75 -2.73
CA TYR A 12 -13.40 -72.71 -2.96
C TYR A 12 -13.55 -73.93 -2.07
N ARG A 13 -13.01 -75.07 -2.52
CA ARG A 13 -13.02 -76.33 -1.77
C ARG A 13 -11.82 -76.46 -0.83
N LYS A 14 -12.04 -77.06 0.36
CA LYS A 14 -10.97 -77.47 1.28
C LYS A 14 -10.76 -78.97 1.20
N PHE A 15 -9.58 -79.39 0.75
CA PHE A 15 -9.26 -80.80 0.55
C PHE A 15 -8.97 -81.54 1.86
N SER A 16 -9.43 -82.78 1.94
CA SER A 16 -9.12 -83.72 3.03
C SER A 16 -7.93 -84.61 2.67
N LYS A 17 -7.16 -85.05 3.67
CA LYS A 17 -6.00 -85.92 3.46
C LYS A 17 -6.43 -87.24 2.79
N GLY A 18 -5.89 -87.53 1.61
CA GLY A 18 -6.21 -88.74 0.83
C GLY A 18 -7.48 -88.63 -0.01
N GLN A 19 -8.08 -87.45 -0.14
CA GLN A 19 -9.19 -87.20 -1.07
C GLN A 19 -8.72 -87.37 -2.52
N TYR A 20 -9.47 -88.13 -3.30
CA TYR A 20 -9.30 -88.23 -4.75
C TYR A 20 -10.04 -87.09 -5.45
N LEU A 21 -9.45 -86.53 -6.51
CA LEU A 21 -10.06 -85.47 -7.33
C LEU A 21 -10.31 -86.04 -8.72
N GLU A 22 -11.58 -86.07 -9.12
CA GLU A 22 -12.01 -86.59 -10.43
C GLU A 22 -12.03 -85.50 -11.52
N ASP A 23 -12.11 -84.24 -11.10
CA ASP A 23 -12.27 -83.07 -11.96
C ASP A 23 -11.17 -82.05 -11.64
N PRO A 24 -10.27 -81.71 -12.59
CA PRO A 24 -9.17 -80.77 -12.37
C PRO A 24 -9.64 -79.34 -12.07
N ASP A 25 -10.85 -78.95 -12.49
CA ASP A 25 -11.40 -77.62 -12.22
C ASP A 25 -11.60 -77.38 -10.71
N GLN A 26 -11.73 -78.46 -9.91
CA GLN A 26 -11.79 -78.38 -8.46
C GLN A 26 -10.51 -77.82 -7.83
N PHE A 27 -9.34 -78.00 -8.48
CA PHE A 27 -8.07 -77.45 -8.00
C PHE A 27 -7.87 -76.00 -8.45
N ASN A 28 -8.26 -75.70 -9.70
CA ASN A 28 -8.15 -74.34 -10.25
C ASN A 28 -9.09 -73.35 -9.52
N GLU A 29 -10.31 -73.76 -9.19
CA GLU A 29 -11.28 -72.93 -8.42
C GLU A 29 -10.67 -72.33 -7.13
N PHE A 30 -9.81 -73.08 -6.42
CA PHE A 30 -9.10 -72.55 -5.25
C PHE A 30 -8.12 -71.44 -5.64
N LEU A 31 -7.30 -71.67 -6.68
CA LEU A 31 -6.33 -70.69 -7.16
C LEU A 31 -7.03 -69.42 -7.68
N ASP A 32 -8.06 -69.61 -8.52
CA ASP A 32 -8.87 -68.54 -9.11
C ASP A 32 -9.51 -67.67 -8.01
N SER A 33 -10.08 -68.30 -6.97
CA SER A 33 -10.68 -67.56 -5.85
C SER A 33 -9.67 -66.68 -5.10
N PHE A 34 -8.44 -67.14 -4.89
CA PHE A 34 -7.39 -66.31 -4.28
C PHE A 34 -6.83 -65.24 -5.23
N GLU A 35 -6.70 -65.54 -6.53
CA GLU A 35 -6.27 -64.55 -7.53
C GLU A 35 -7.31 -63.43 -7.70
N ASP A 36 -8.61 -63.76 -7.74
CA ASP A 36 -9.70 -62.80 -7.79
C ASP A 36 -9.70 -61.88 -6.56
N GLN A 37 -9.54 -62.43 -5.35
CA GLN A 37 -9.46 -61.61 -4.13
C GLN A 37 -8.23 -60.69 -4.12
N ASP A 38 -7.10 -61.13 -4.64
CA ASP A 38 -5.87 -60.34 -4.76
C ASP A 38 -5.98 -59.22 -5.83
N ARG A 39 -6.58 -59.53 -6.99
CA ARG A 39 -6.92 -58.56 -8.04
C ARG A 39 -7.92 -57.50 -7.52
N LEU A 40 -9.02 -57.94 -6.90
CA LEU A 40 -10.01 -57.05 -6.29
C LEU A 40 -9.39 -56.18 -5.17
N SER A 41 -8.49 -56.75 -4.36
CA SER A 41 -7.78 -56.00 -3.31
C SER A 41 -6.93 -54.88 -3.89
N ARG A 42 -6.18 -55.11 -4.97
CA ARG A 42 -5.46 -54.04 -5.67
C ARG A 42 -6.42 -52.98 -6.21
N VAL A 43 -7.42 -53.38 -6.98
CA VAL A 43 -8.31 -52.46 -7.70
C VAL A 43 -9.19 -51.63 -6.76
N LEU A 44 -9.74 -52.23 -5.71
CA LEU A 44 -10.73 -51.60 -4.81
C LEU A 44 -10.13 -51.00 -3.54
N LEU A 45 -8.94 -51.42 -3.09
CA LEU A 45 -8.28 -50.86 -1.90
C LEU A 45 -7.09 -49.95 -2.24
N GLN A 46 -6.42 -50.13 -3.39
CA GLN A 46 -5.36 -49.20 -3.83
C GLN A 46 -5.89 -48.24 -4.90
N GLY A 47 -6.35 -48.76 -6.03
CA GLY A 47 -6.77 -47.98 -7.19
C GLY A 47 -6.21 -48.51 -8.50
N VAL A 48 -6.38 -47.75 -9.58
CA VAL A 48 -5.99 -48.13 -10.95
C VAL A 48 -5.31 -46.98 -11.71
N GLY A 49 -4.57 -47.30 -12.77
CA GLY A 49 -3.78 -46.34 -13.56
C GLY A 49 -2.30 -46.31 -13.15
N VAL A 50 -1.56 -45.27 -13.55
CA VAL A 50 -0.11 -45.17 -13.26
C VAL A 50 0.14 -44.59 -11.87
N VAL A 51 0.51 -45.44 -10.91
CA VAL A 51 0.87 -45.08 -9.53
C VAL A 51 2.08 -44.14 -9.49
N CYS A 52 3.17 -44.51 -10.18
CA CYS A 52 4.40 -43.72 -10.21
C CYS A 52 5.25 -44.03 -11.45
N GLY A 53 6.18 -43.13 -11.77
CA GLY A 53 7.18 -43.36 -12.80
C GLY A 53 6.61 -43.53 -14.22
N LEU A 54 7.19 -44.47 -14.97
CA LEU A 54 6.83 -44.78 -16.36
C LEU A 54 6.84 -43.54 -17.28
N LYS A 55 7.78 -42.61 -17.06
CA LYS A 55 7.88 -41.35 -17.81
C LYS A 55 8.82 -41.49 -19.00
N PRO A 56 8.44 -41.03 -20.22
CA PRO A 56 9.31 -41.08 -21.38
C PRO A 56 10.41 -40.00 -21.38
N LYS A 57 11.58 -40.42 -21.85
CA LYS A 57 12.76 -39.57 -22.10
C LYS A 57 13.38 -39.99 -23.42
N LEU A 58 13.25 -39.14 -24.44
CA LEU A 58 13.94 -39.32 -25.71
C LEU A 58 15.44 -39.04 -25.51
N VAL A 59 16.28 -39.96 -25.97
CA VAL A 59 17.75 -39.87 -25.91
C VAL A 59 18.28 -39.76 -27.33
N TYR A 60 18.97 -38.66 -27.61
CA TYR A 60 19.54 -38.39 -28.92
C TYR A 60 21.07 -38.54 -28.89
N LYS A 61 21.64 -39.24 -29.87
CA LYS A 61 23.09 -39.24 -30.15
C LYS A 61 23.31 -38.80 -31.59
N ASN A 62 24.32 -37.97 -31.81
CA ASN A 62 24.61 -37.37 -33.13
C ASN A 62 23.38 -36.74 -33.81
N ARG A 63 22.48 -36.15 -33.01
CA ARG A 63 21.21 -35.52 -33.41
C ARG A 63 20.15 -36.47 -34.01
N LEU A 64 20.39 -37.78 -34.01
CA LEU A 64 19.40 -38.82 -34.32
C LEU A 64 18.84 -39.41 -33.02
N LEU A 65 17.61 -39.94 -33.05
CA LEU A 65 17.02 -40.65 -31.92
C LEU A 65 17.78 -41.97 -31.71
N ASP A 66 18.44 -42.11 -30.57
CA ASP A 66 19.28 -43.25 -30.22
C ASP A 66 18.54 -44.25 -29.33
N SER A 67 17.73 -43.75 -28.41
CA SER A 67 16.83 -44.58 -27.60
C SER A 67 15.62 -43.81 -27.08
N ILE A 68 14.52 -44.55 -26.85
CA ILE A 68 13.39 -44.11 -26.05
C ILE A 68 13.60 -44.71 -24.66
N GLY A 69 13.90 -43.88 -23.66
CA GLY A 69 13.99 -44.30 -22.26
C GLY A 69 12.65 -44.20 -21.55
N LEU A 70 12.28 -45.22 -20.77
CA LEU A 70 11.22 -45.14 -19.77
C LEU A 70 11.83 -45.23 -18.37
N SER A 71 11.44 -44.33 -17.47
CA SER A 71 11.78 -44.47 -16.05
C SER A 71 11.07 -45.69 -15.45
N GLN A 72 11.70 -46.35 -14.50
CA GLN A 72 11.03 -47.37 -13.69
C GLN A 72 9.80 -46.77 -13.00
N GLY A 73 8.80 -47.61 -12.72
CA GLY A 73 7.55 -47.23 -12.11
C GLY A 73 6.58 -48.40 -12.03
N THR A 74 5.34 -48.07 -11.66
CA THR A 74 4.27 -49.04 -11.41
C THR A 74 2.95 -48.50 -11.91
N ALA A 75 2.17 -49.36 -12.55
CA ALA A 75 0.76 -49.13 -12.88
C ALA A 75 -0.10 -50.35 -12.53
N ILE A 76 -1.40 -50.15 -12.35
CA ILE A 76 -2.39 -51.19 -12.06
C ILE A 76 -3.50 -51.11 -13.11
N THR A 77 -3.78 -52.21 -13.84
CA THR A 77 -4.86 -52.26 -14.83
C THR A 77 -6.24 -52.37 -14.16
N THR A 78 -7.32 -52.18 -14.93
CA THR A 78 -8.68 -52.39 -14.40
C THR A 78 -9.05 -53.87 -14.17
N ASP A 79 -8.23 -54.82 -14.65
CA ASP A 79 -8.30 -56.25 -14.31
C ASP A 79 -7.41 -56.61 -13.10
N GLY A 80 -6.76 -55.62 -12.48
CA GLY A 80 -5.88 -55.82 -11.32
C GLY A 80 -4.49 -56.37 -11.63
N ASP A 81 -4.01 -56.27 -12.87
CA ASP A 81 -2.63 -56.62 -13.22
C ASP A 81 -1.65 -55.53 -12.78
N LEU A 82 -0.59 -55.91 -12.07
CA LEU A 82 0.52 -55.03 -11.68
C LEU A 82 1.55 -54.96 -12.82
N LEU A 83 1.71 -53.78 -13.43
CA LEU A 83 2.66 -53.55 -14.52
C LEU A 83 3.87 -52.76 -14.01
N THR A 84 5.07 -53.32 -14.16
CA THR A 84 6.36 -52.67 -13.86
C THR A 84 7.42 -53.11 -14.86
N LEU A 85 8.43 -52.28 -15.12
CA LEU A 85 9.49 -52.62 -16.07
C LEU A 85 10.41 -53.69 -15.44
N SER A 86 10.89 -54.61 -16.26
CA SER A 86 11.83 -55.64 -15.82
C SER A 86 12.83 -56.03 -16.90
N ASN A 87 13.96 -56.59 -16.48
CA ASN A 87 14.98 -57.17 -17.34
C ASN A 87 15.18 -58.65 -16.97
N THR A 88 15.55 -59.51 -17.93
CA THR A 88 15.96 -60.89 -17.62
C THR A 88 17.23 -60.88 -16.79
N SER A 89 17.19 -61.45 -15.58
CA SER A 89 18.36 -61.62 -14.70
C SER A 89 19.00 -62.99 -14.85
N LYS A 90 18.21 -64.05 -15.08
CA LYS A 90 18.68 -65.38 -15.46
C LYS A 90 17.71 -66.03 -16.44
N THR A 91 18.20 -66.47 -17.60
CA THR A 91 17.44 -67.33 -18.52
C THR A 91 17.33 -68.75 -17.94
N SER A 92 16.16 -69.38 -18.06
CA SER A 92 15.99 -70.77 -17.61
C SER A 92 16.78 -71.74 -18.50
N GLU A 93 17.46 -72.71 -17.86
CA GLU A 93 18.07 -73.86 -18.56
C GLU A 93 17.05 -74.98 -18.78
N ASP A 94 16.00 -75.05 -17.94
CA ASP A 94 14.89 -76.00 -18.06
C ASP A 94 13.77 -75.43 -18.94
N LEU A 95 13.33 -76.24 -19.92
CA LEU A 95 12.26 -75.91 -20.89
C LEU A 95 10.88 -75.61 -20.28
N TYR A 96 10.68 -75.96 -19.02
CA TYR A 96 9.41 -75.87 -18.29
C TYR A 96 9.44 -74.84 -17.14
N MET A 97 10.58 -74.16 -16.91
CA MET A 97 10.69 -73.08 -15.93
C MET A 97 10.79 -71.71 -16.62
N SER A 98 10.25 -70.68 -15.97
CA SER A 98 10.28 -69.30 -16.47
C SER A 98 11.63 -68.61 -16.23
N ASP A 99 12.02 -67.73 -17.16
CA ASP A 99 13.12 -66.79 -16.95
C ASP A 99 12.93 -65.96 -15.67
N LEU A 100 13.98 -65.83 -14.86
CA LEU A 100 14.00 -64.90 -13.75
C LEU A 100 14.12 -63.47 -14.27
N LYS A 101 13.29 -62.58 -13.73
CA LYS A 101 13.27 -61.15 -14.03
C LYS A 101 13.73 -60.35 -12.82
N THR A 102 14.50 -59.28 -13.04
CA THR A 102 14.76 -58.25 -12.03
C THR A 102 13.96 -57.00 -12.34
N VAL A 103 13.43 -56.37 -11.29
CA VAL A 103 12.76 -55.04 -11.33
C VAL A 103 13.65 -53.94 -10.73
N ASP A 104 14.83 -54.29 -10.22
CA ASP A 104 15.83 -53.33 -9.73
C ASP A 104 16.55 -52.69 -10.91
N LEU A 105 15.98 -51.59 -11.40
CA LEU A 105 16.49 -50.75 -12.48
C LEU A 105 15.91 -49.34 -12.34
N GLU A 106 16.70 -48.32 -12.68
CA GLU A 106 16.25 -46.93 -12.63
C GLU A 106 15.46 -46.53 -13.88
N ASN A 107 15.92 -46.97 -15.06
CA ASN A 107 15.34 -46.68 -16.37
C ASN A 107 15.56 -47.88 -17.32
N LYS A 108 14.69 -48.07 -18.32
CA LYS A 108 14.86 -49.04 -19.42
C LYS A 108 14.90 -48.30 -20.77
N ASN A 109 15.96 -48.50 -21.54
CA ASN A 109 16.22 -47.80 -22.81
C ASN A 109 15.95 -48.71 -24.01
N PHE A 110 14.93 -48.38 -24.80
CA PHE A 110 14.57 -49.10 -26.02
C PHE A 110 15.29 -48.48 -27.22
N THR A 111 16.08 -49.30 -27.93
CA THR A 111 16.95 -48.88 -29.06
C THR A 111 16.43 -49.36 -30.41
N HIS A 112 15.45 -50.26 -30.41
CA HIS A 112 14.87 -50.87 -31.60
C HIS A 112 13.35 -50.89 -31.54
N PHE A 113 12.71 -50.98 -32.71
CA PHE A 113 11.27 -51.16 -32.84
C PHE A 113 10.91 -52.06 -34.03
N LYS A 114 9.67 -52.55 -34.06
CA LYS A 114 9.06 -53.17 -35.25
C LYS A 114 7.55 -52.96 -35.24
N ALA A 115 6.88 -53.20 -36.38
CA ALA A 115 5.43 -53.29 -36.39
C ALA A 115 4.95 -54.46 -35.51
N TYR A 116 3.94 -54.22 -34.68
CA TYR A 116 3.37 -55.19 -33.76
C TYR A 116 2.03 -55.72 -34.28
N ASP A 117 1.90 -57.05 -34.32
CA ASP A 117 0.68 -57.76 -34.70
C ASP A 117 0.15 -58.57 -33.52
N ASN A 118 -1.07 -58.25 -33.09
CA ASN A 118 -1.75 -58.83 -31.95
C ASN A 118 -2.67 -60.03 -32.33
N PHE A 119 -2.48 -60.62 -33.52
CA PHE A 119 -3.32 -61.70 -34.09
C PHE A 119 -3.64 -62.87 -33.14
N LYS A 120 -2.76 -63.17 -32.17
CA LYS A 120 -2.93 -64.25 -31.19
C LYS A 120 -4.08 -64.01 -30.22
N ILE A 121 -4.20 -62.77 -29.70
CA ILE A 121 -5.14 -62.42 -28.62
C ILE A 121 -6.33 -61.65 -29.17
N LYS A 122 -6.12 -60.85 -30.22
CA LYS A 122 -7.09 -59.93 -30.83
C LYS A 122 -7.75 -59.03 -29.77
N TYR A 123 -6.91 -58.36 -28.96
CA TYR A 123 -7.38 -57.51 -27.86
C TYR A 123 -8.32 -56.39 -28.37
N PRO A 124 -9.60 -56.33 -27.96
CA PRO A 124 -10.62 -55.52 -28.64
C PRO A 124 -10.33 -54.02 -28.75
N ALA A 125 -9.57 -53.44 -27.81
CA ALA A 125 -9.19 -52.03 -27.84
C ALA A 125 -8.34 -51.68 -29.08
N PHE A 126 -7.59 -52.64 -29.65
CA PHE A 126 -6.67 -52.41 -30.76
C PHE A 126 -7.28 -52.65 -32.15
N TYR A 127 -8.56 -53.03 -32.26
CA TYR A 127 -9.20 -53.35 -33.54
C TYR A 127 -10.40 -52.45 -33.86
N GLU A 128 -10.50 -51.99 -35.10
CA GLU A 128 -11.70 -51.39 -35.69
C GLU A 128 -12.34 -52.41 -36.63
N GLY A 129 -13.46 -53.01 -36.19
CA GLY A 129 -14.01 -54.19 -36.86
C GLY A 129 -13.00 -55.34 -36.86
N THR A 130 -12.44 -55.63 -38.03
CA THR A 130 -11.39 -56.66 -38.23
C THR A 130 -9.99 -56.10 -38.44
N GLU A 131 -9.82 -54.79 -38.61
CA GLU A 131 -8.53 -54.16 -38.88
C GLU A 131 -7.85 -53.72 -37.58
N GLN A 132 -6.54 -53.90 -37.46
CA GLN A 132 -5.79 -53.47 -36.27
C GLN A 132 -5.30 -52.03 -36.47
N ILE A 133 -5.34 -51.21 -35.41
CA ILE A 133 -4.65 -49.92 -35.39
C ILE A 133 -3.13 -50.07 -35.52
N GLU A 134 -2.46 -49.01 -35.96
CA GLU A 134 -1.01 -48.97 -36.05
C GLU A 134 -0.36 -49.09 -34.66
N LEU A 135 0.43 -50.16 -34.48
CA LEU A 135 1.18 -50.44 -33.25
C LEU A 135 2.61 -50.80 -33.60
N TRP A 136 3.56 -50.29 -32.82
CA TRP A 136 4.97 -50.66 -32.90
C TRP A 136 5.48 -51.14 -31.54
N GLU A 137 6.11 -52.33 -31.50
CA GLU A 137 6.75 -52.90 -30.32
C GLU A 137 8.16 -52.33 -30.17
N LEU A 138 8.46 -51.77 -28.99
CA LEU A 138 9.80 -51.30 -28.62
C LEU A 138 10.61 -52.41 -27.93
N ALA A 139 11.90 -52.52 -28.26
CA ALA A 139 12.83 -53.49 -27.69
C ALA A 139 14.18 -52.87 -27.29
N THR A 140 14.79 -53.40 -26.23
CA THR A 140 16.22 -53.17 -25.92
C THR A 140 17.12 -53.89 -26.94
N ALA A 141 18.42 -53.58 -26.94
CA ALA A 141 19.39 -54.26 -27.80
C ALA A 141 19.56 -55.76 -27.49
N GLN A 142 19.21 -56.19 -26.26
CA GLN A 142 19.23 -57.59 -25.83
C GLN A 142 17.94 -58.34 -26.21
N GLU A 143 16.82 -57.64 -26.35
CA GLU A 143 15.51 -58.20 -26.72
C GLU A 143 15.27 -58.21 -28.23
N SER A 144 15.97 -57.34 -28.98
CA SER A 144 15.83 -57.22 -30.43
C SER A 144 16.28 -58.48 -31.17
N LYS A 145 15.51 -58.84 -32.19
CA LYS A 145 15.77 -59.95 -33.14
C LYS A 145 15.96 -59.39 -34.54
N SER A 146 16.25 -60.26 -35.51
CA SER A 146 16.51 -59.88 -36.91
C SER A 146 15.36 -59.17 -37.64
N ASP A 147 14.14 -59.21 -37.08
CA ASP A 147 12.94 -58.52 -37.59
C ASP A 147 12.74 -57.11 -37.01
N PHE A 148 13.61 -56.66 -36.11
CA PHE A 148 13.58 -55.31 -35.53
C PHE A 148 14.48 -54.33 -36.30
N GLN A 149 14.05 -53.07 -36.36
CA GLN A 149 14.81 -51.96 -36.93
C GLN A 149 15.28 -51.00 -35.82
N PRO A 150 16.38 -50.24 -36.02
CA PRO A 150 16.83 -49.26 -35.02
C PRO A 150 15.83 -48.09 -34.89
N VAL A 151 15.68 -47.55 -33.67
CA VAL A 151 14.64 -46.56 -33.35
C VAL A 151 14.81 -45.20 -34.03
N ASN A 152 15.98 -44.93 -34.61
CA ASN A 152 16.19 -43.74 -35.46
C ASN A 152 15.33 -43.72 -36.73
N ASN A 153 14.83 -44.89 -37.18
CA ASN A 153 13.89 -45.00 -38.29
C ASN A 153 12.42 -44.69 -37.90
N LEU A 154 12.12 -44.45 -36.62
CA LEU A 154 10.78 -44.09 -36.16
C LEU A 154 10.49 -42.61 -36.46
N THR A 155 9.65 -42.35 -37.46
CA THR A 155 9.31 -41.00 -37.93
C THR A 155 8.08 -40.41 -37.23
N ASN A 156 7.85 -39.11 -37.46
CA ASN A 156 6.68 -38.36 -36.97
C ASN A 156 6.44 -38.51 -35.45
N LEU A 157 7.49 -38.31 -34.65
CA LEU A 157 7.47 -38.47 -33.18
C LEU A 157 6.43 -37.58 -32.47
N GLU A 158 6.09 -36.42 -33.05
CA GLU A 158 5.04 -35.50 -32.55
C GLU A 158 3.63 -36.09 -32.58
N ASP A 159 3.41 -37.13 -33.38
CA ASP A 159 2.15 -37.86 -33.51
C ASP A 159 2.16 -39.17 -32.68
N LYS A 160 3.27 -39.50 -32.01
CA LYS A 160 3.42 -40.80 -31.32
C LYS A 160 2.99 -40.75 -29.86
N TYR A 161 2.29 -41.80 -29.44
CA TYR A 161 1.80 -42.04 -28.08
C TYR A 161 2.33 -43.38 -27.56
N LEU A 162 2.62 -43.45 -26.27
CA LEU A 162 3.16 -44.64 -25.61
C LEU A 162 2.11 -45.35 -24.76
N LEU A 163 2.13 -46.68 -24.79
CA LEU A 163 1.33 -47.51 -23.90
C LEU A 163 2.07 -48.77 -23.46
N LEU A 164 1.74 -49.25 -22.27
CA LEU A 164 2.06 -50.60 -21.82
C LEU A 164 0.91 -51.54 -22.21
N TYR A 165 1.22 -52.75 -22.64
CA TYR A 165 0.24 -53.80 -22.91
C TYR A 165 0.72 -55.12 -22.34
N LEU A 166 -0.13 -55.78 -21.54
CA LEU A 166 0.11 -57.13 -21.03
C LEU A 166 -0.46 -58.13 -22.03
N GLU A 167 0.42 -58.68 -22.86
CA GLU A 167 0.11 -59.76 -23.80
C GLU A 167 -0.05 -61.06 -23.00
N ASP A 168 -1.29 -61.50 -22.78
CA ASP A 168 -1.69 -62.56 -21.84
C ASP A 168 -2.45 -63.67 -22.59
N TYR A 169 -1.92 -64.90 -22.62
CA TYR A 169 -2.52 -66.04 -23.33
C TYR A 169 -1.95 -67.41 -22.92
N GLU A 170 -2.73 -68.45 -23.14
CA GLU A 170 -2.29 -69.84 -22.97
C GLU A 170 -1.34 -70.27 -24.09
N LYS A 171 -0.19 -70.85 -23.76
CA LYS A 171 0.74 -71.39 -24.75
C LYS A 171 0.18 -72.69 -25.33
N GLU A 172 -0.16 -72.68 -26.62
CA GLU A 172 -0.54 -73.88 -27.35
C GLU A 172 0.50 -75.00 -27.15
N VAL A 173 0.06 -76.11 -26.54
CA VAL A 173 0.88 -77.31 -26.36
C VAL A 173 0.93 -78.04 -27.71
N LYS A 174 2.11 -78.07 -28.34
CA LYS A 174 2.31 -78.93 -29.53
C LYS A 174 2.07 -80.38 -29.12
N PRO A 175 1.31 -81.18 -29.90
CA PRO A 175 0.99 -82.56 -29.52
C PRO A 175 2.26 -83.40 -29.39
N CYS A 176 2.62 -83.73 -28.16
CA CYS A 176 3.72 -84.64 -27.85
C CYS A 176 3.37 -86.07 -28.26
N ARG A 177 4.38 -86.85 -28.64
CA ARG A 177 4.29 -88.32 -28.71
C ARG A 177 5.11 -88.91 -27.57
N GLY A 178 4.50 -89.07 -26.39
CA GLY A 178 5.17 -89.66 -25.22
C GLY A 178 4.41 -89.45 -23.91
N VAL A 179 4.78 -90.20 -22.89
CA VAL A 179 4.16 -90.23 -21.54
C VAL A 179 4.51 -89.04 -20.64
N ASP A 180 5.44 -88.18 -21.03
CA ASP A 180 5.90 -87.07 -20.18
C ASP A 180 5.03 -85.80 -20.25
N CYS A 181 4.17 -85.62 -21.27
CA CYS A 181 3.49 -84.33 -21.47
C CYS A 181 2.21 -84.11 -20.65
N ASP A 182 1.68 -85.13 -19.98
CA ASP A 182 0.48 -84.99 -19.14
C ASP A 182 0.77 -84.35 -17.77
N ASN A 183 2.04 -84.19 -17.39
CA ASN A 183 2.47 -83.82 -16.02
C ASN A 183 2.85 -82.33 -15.83
N HIS A 184 2.79 -81.49 -16.87
CA HIS A 184 3.41 -80.15 -16.85
C HIS A 184 2.45 -78.95 -16.82
N GLY A 185 1.14 -79.17 -16.96
CA GLY A 185 0.14 -78.10 -17.01
C GLY A 185 0.22 -77.21 -18.27
N ILE A 186 -0.74 -76.30 -18.43
CA ILE A 186 -0.74 -75.33 -19.52
C ILE A 186 0.04 -74.08 -19.09
N GLN A 187 1.06 -73.70 -19.86
CA GLN A 187 1.89 -72.54 -19.55
C GLN A 187 1.14 -71.24 -19.90
N GLN A 188 0.79 -70.45 -18.89
CA GLN A 188 0.28 -69.09 -19.06
C GLN A 188 1.42 -68.14 -19.45
N ILE A 189 1.26 -67.43 -20.58
CA ILE A 189 2.24 -66.45 -21.10
C ILE A 189 1.77 -65.05 -20.73
N ARG A 190 2.59 -64.30 -20.01
CA ARG A 190 2.32 -62.91 -19.60
C ARG A 190 3.51 -62.01 -19.97
N ASN A 191 3.48 -61.44 -21.18
CA ASN A 191 4.55 -60.57 -21.68
C ASN A 191 4.15 -59.10 -21.58
N LEU A 192 4.88 -58.31 -20.79
CA LEU A 192 4.74 -56.86 -20.81
C LEU A 192 5.40 -56.29 -22.08
N LYS A 193 4.58 -55.69 -22.95
CA LYS A 193 4.98 -54.97 -24.16
C LYS A 193 5.00 -53.47 -23.88
N VAL A 194 6.00 -52.78 -24.43
CA VAL A 194 5.97 -51.32 -24.58
C VAL A 194 5.65 -51.02 -26.03
N LEU A 195 4.47 -50.46 -26.28
CA LEU A 195 3.95 -50.19 -27.61
C LEU A 195 3.88 -48.68 -27.88
N VAL A 196 4.04 -48.32 -29.15
CA VAL A 196 3.82 -46.97 -29.68
C VAL A 196 2.64 -47.01 -30.65
N THR A 197 1.81 -45.96 -30.67
CA THR A 197 0.72 -45.76 -31.65
C THR A 197 0.65 -44.30 -32.13
N THR A 198 -0.23 -43.97 -33.08
CA THR A 198 -0.44 -42.62 -33.66
C THR A 198 -1.56 -41.85 -32.96
N ALA A 199 -1.75 -40.57 -33.29
CA ALA A 199 -2.88 -39.77 -32.79
C ALA A 199 -4.25 -40.40 -33.11
N SER A 200 -4.38 -41.03 -34.28
CA SER A 200 -5.58 -41.78 -34.67
C SER A 200 -5.76 -43.03 -33.80
N GLY A 201 -4.69 -43.82 -33.61
CA GLY A 201 -4.72 -45.02 -32.80
C GLY A 201 -5.06 -44.77 -31.33
N ILE A 202 -4.54 -43.70 -30.71
CA ILE A 202 -4.92 -43.34 -29.35
C ILE A 202 -6.37 -42.81 -29.27
N THR A 203 -6.81 -42.04 -30.25
CA THR A 203 -8.21 -41.56 -30.31
C THR A 203 -9.19 -42.74 -30.43
N HIS A 204 -8.81 -43.83 -31.12
CA HIS A 204 -9.59 -45.06 -31.18
C HIS A 204 -9.65 -45.83 -29.85
N ILE A 205 -8.54 -45.90 -29.11
CA ILE A 205 -8.49 -46.54 -27.79
C ILE A 205 -9.36 -45.77 -26.79
N LEU A 206 -9.17 -44.45 -26.69
CA LEU A 206 -9.92 -43.57 -25.78
C LEU A 206 -11.38 -43.39 -26.21
N GLY A 207 -11.65 -43.41 -27.52
CA GLY A 207 -12.93 -43.12 -28.15
C GLY A 207 -13.27 -41.63 -28.23
N GLU A 208 -14.29 -41.30 -29.03
CA GLU A 208 -14.79 -39.92 -29.20
C GLU A 208 -15.60 -39.41 -27.99
N ASP A 209 -15.62 -38.08 -27.83
CA ASP A 209 -16.41 -37.38 -26.82
C ASP A 209 -17.86 -37.16 -27.27
N GLY A 210 -18.83 -37.90 -26.70
CA GLY A 210 -20.24 -37.60 -26.94
C GLY A 210 -21.28 -38.60 -26.41
N PHE A 211 -22.54 -38.18 -26.49
CA PHE A 211 -23.66 -39.12 -26.50
C PHE A 211 -23.82 -39.66 -27.93
N SER A 212 -23.56 -40.96 -28.13
CA SER A 212 -23.98 -41.64 -29.35
C SER A 212 -25.51 -41.66 -29.44
N LEU A 213 -26.06 -40.92 -30.41
CA LEU A 213 -27.41 -41.15 -30.89
C LEU A 213 -27.40 -42.42 -31.78
N PRO A 214 -28.48 -43.21 -31.83
CA PRO A 214 -28.61 -44.29 -32.81
C PRO A 214 -28.52 -43.73 -34.23
N ASP A 215 -27.88 -44.47 -35.13
CA ASP A 215 -27.91 -44.13 -36.56
C ASP A 215 -29.37 -44.07 -37.05
N PRO A 216 -29.82 -42.96 -37.67
CA PRO A 216 -31.23 -42.77 -38.00
C PRO A 216 -31.71 -43.59 -39.21
N VAL A 217 -30.81 -44.33 -39.88
CA VAL A 217 -31.12 -45.16 -41.06
C VAL A 217 -31.01 -46.66 -40.72
N THR A 218 -29.98 -47.06 -39.96
CA THR A 218 -29.74 -48.47 -39.60
C THR A 218 -30.23 -48.84 -38.19
N GLY A 219 -30.43 -47.85 -37.31
CA GLY A 219 -30.76 -48.07 -35.90
C GLY A 219 -29.58 -48.54 -35.05
N GLU A 220 -28.38 -48.73 -35.62
CA GLU A 220 -27.21 -49.17 -34.88
C GLU A 220 -26.68 -48.04 -33.99
N VAL A 221 -26.45 -48.37 -32.71
CA VAL A 221 -25.72 -47.49 -31.78
C VAL A 221 -24.25 -47.87 -31.88
N LYS A 222 -23.42 -47.00 -32.50
CA LYS A 222 -21.97 -47.16 -32.44
C LYS A 222 -21.53 -47.28 -30.97
N PRO A 223 -20.74 -48.30 -30.59
CA PRO A 223 -20.35 -48.51 -29.20
C PRO A 223 -19.56 -47.30 -28.69
N LYS A 224 -19.95 -46.79 -27.51
CA LYS A 224 -19.21 -45.75 -26.80
C LYS A 224 -17.82 -46.27 -26.40
N ARG A 225 -16.87 -45.34 -26.29
CA ARG A 225 -15.48 -45.44 -25.76
C ARG A 225 -15.02 -46.84 -25.32
N LYS A 226 -13.92 -47.33 -25.89
CA LYS A 226 -13.32 -48.61 -25.48
C LYS A 226 -12.54 -48.50 -24.18
N ASP A 227 -11.92 -47.36 -23.93
CA ASP A 227 -11.33 -47.00 -22.65
C ASP A 227 -12.13 -45.89 -21.94
N HIS A 228 -12.79 -46.24 -20.84
CA HIS A 228 -13.52 -45.35 -19.95
C HIS A 228 -12.59 -44.57 -18.99
N LEU A 229 -11.61 -43.86 -19.55
CA LEU A 229 -10.82 -42.84 -18.84
C LEU A 229 -11.76 -41.95 -18.04
N GLN A 230 -11.56 -41.86 -16.72
CA GLN A 230 -12.44 -41.05 -15.87
C GLN A 230 -12.24 -39.57 -16.23
N PRO A 231 -13.28 -38.88 -16.73
CA PRO A 231 -13.18 -37.45 -17.01
C PRO A 231 -12.89 -36.74 -15.70
N HIS A 232 -11.89 -35.86 -15.71
CA HIS A 232 -11.49 -35.10 -14.53
C HIS A 232 -11.55 -33.60 -14.83
N PRO A 233 -12.08 -32.74 -13.93
CA PRO A 233 -12.29 -31.34 -14.26
C PRO A 233 -11.01 -30.55 -14.57
N LEU A 234 -9.84 -31.00 -14.14
CA LEU A 234 -8.53 -30.39 -14.47
C LEU A 234 -8.21 -30.33 -15.97
N PHE A 235 -8.87 -31.15 -16.79
CA PHE A 235 -8.69 -31.14 -18.26
C PHE A 235 -9.59 -30.12 -18.97
N ILE A 236 -10.40 -29.35 -18.23
CA ILE A 236 -11.14 -28.20 -18.78
C ILE A 236 -10.17 -27.02 -18.92
N GLU A 237 -10.16 -26.38 -20.08
CA GLU A 237 -9.37 -25.17 -20.35
C GLU A 237 -9.70 -24.05 -19.33
N ASP A 238 -8.66 -23.34 -18.89
CA ASP A 238 -8.74 -22.25 -17.92
C ASP A 238 -9.41 -22.57 -16.57
N ILE A 239 -9.63 -23.84 -16.23
CA ILE A 239 -10.34 -24.21 -15.00
C ILE A 239 -9.57 -23.82 -13.72
N MET A 240 -8.25 -23.79 -13.80
CA MET A 240 -7.34 -23.36 -12.72
C MET A 240 -7.11 -21.85 -12.70
N GLU A 241 -7.69 -21.06 -13.62
CA GLU A 241 -7.53 -19.62 -13.58
C GLU A 241 -8.17 -19.00 -12.33
N PRO A 242 -7.45 -18.12 -11.61
CA PRO A 242 -7.94 -17.53 -10.38
C PRO A 242 -8.97 -16.43 -10.67
N VAL A 243 -10.25 -16.79 -10.62
CA VAL A 243 -11.35 -15.81 -10.65
C VAL A 243 -11.30 -14.97 -9.37
N LYS A 244 -11.26 -13.64 -9.50
CA LYS A 244 -11.19 -12.70 -8.37
C LYS A 244 -12.12 -11.52 -8.59
N GLN A 245 -12.79 -11.10 -7.52
CA GLN A 245 -13.65 -9.91 -7.53
C GLN A 245 -12.82 -8.63 -7.36
N ASN A 246 -13.16 -7.58 -8.11
CA ASN A 246 -12.46 -6.30 -8.05
C ASN A 246 -12.74 -5.60 -6.71
N ARG A 247 -11.68 -5.25 -5.96
CA ARG A 247 -11.79 -4.43 -4.74
C ARG A 247 -12.37 -3.05 -5.05
N ILE A 248 -13.31 -2.60 -4.23
CA ILE A 248 -13.87 -1.24 -4.29
C ILE A 248 -12.87 -0.24 -3.69
N ILE A 249 -12.57 0.84 -4.43
CA ILE A 249 -11.67 1.92 -3.99
C ILE A 249 -12.44 3.24 -4.05
N LEU A 250 -12.68 3.86 -2.89
CA LEU A 250 -13.50 5.08 -2.76
C LEU A 250 -12.73 6.37 -3.09
N GLU A 251 -11.41 6.37 -2.91
CA GLU A 251 -10.53 7.55 -3.03
C GLU A 251 -10.57 8.23 -4.42
N ARG A 252 -10.95 7.48 -5.47
CA ARG A 252 -11.09 8.00 -6.85
C ARG A 252 -12.21 9.02 -7.04
N PHE A 253 -13.02 9.27 -6.02
CA PHE A 253 -14.16 10.20 -6.07
C PHE A 253 -13.97 11.46 -5.22
N VAL A 254 -12.80 11.62 -4.59
CA VAL A 254 -12.48 12.73 -3.69
C VAL A 254 -12.18 14.05 -4.43
N SER A 255 -11.81 14.00 -5.72
CA SER A 255 -11.09 15.12 -6.35
C SER A 255 -11.91 16.16 -7.12
N GLU A 256 -13.24 16.08 -7.23
CA GLU A 256 -14.02 17.12 -7.94
C GLU A 256 -15.54 17.19 -7.68
N ASN A 257 -16.21 16.09 -7.27
CA ASN A 257 -17.67 16.06 -7.09
C ASN A 257 -18.09 15.49 -5.72
N ARG A 258 -19.16 16.06 -5.13
CA ARG A 258 -19.75 15.57 -3.88
C ARG A 258 -20.44 14.22 -4.10
N LEU A 259 -19.90 13.13 -3.56
CA LEU A 259 -20.55 11.82 -3.59
C LEU A 259 -21.95 11.87 -2.97
N ASN A 260 -22.93 11.30 -3.68
CA ASN A 260 -24.28 11.05 -3.18
C ASN A 260 -24.60 9.54 -3.16
N VAL A 261 -25.81 9.18 -2.70
CA VAL A 261 -26.31 7.79 -2.63
C VAL A 261 -26.17 7.05 -3.96
N SER A 262 -26.54 7.70 -5.08
CA SER A 262 -26.50 7.11 -6.41
C SER A 262 -25.07 6.85 -6.88
N ASP A 263 -24.14 7.75 -6.61
CA ASP A 263 -22.72 7.55 -6.94
C ASP A 263 -22.14 6.35 -6.19
N LEU A 264 -22.37 6.29 -4.88
CA LEU A 264 -21.89 5.19 -4.04
C LEU A 264 -22.46 3.84 -4.50
N LYS A 265 -23.78 3.79 -4.78
CA LYS A 265 -24.45 2.62 -5.35
C LYS A 265 -23.86 2.22 -6.70
N ASN A 266 -23.64 3.17 -7.61
CA ASN A 266 -23.09 2.93 -8.94
C ASN A 266 -21.67 2.34 -8.91
N VAL A 267 -20.86 2.61 -7.88
CA VAL A 267 -19.53 2.01 -7.71
C VAL A 267 -19.62 0.49 -7.50
N TYR A 268 -20.55 0.04 -6.66
CA TYR A 268 -20.77 -1.39 -6.41
C TYR A 268 -21.40 -2.09 -7.62
N ILE A 269 -22.40 -1.47 -8.25
CA ILE A 269 -23.05 -2.00 -9.46
C ILE A 269 -22.01 -2.21 -10.58
N LYS A 270 -21.18 -1.20 -10.88
CA LYS A 270 -20.13 -1.34 -11.91
C LYS A 270 -19.13 -2.45 -11.61
N ALA A 271 -18.85 -2.74 -10.33
CA ALA A 271 -17.97 -3.85 -9.96
C ALA A 271 -18.64 -5.22 -10.17
N VAL A 272 -19.94 -5.32 -9.89
CA VAL A 272 -20.77 -6.50 -10.15
C VAL A 272 -20.95 -6.75 -11.66
N GLU A 273 -21.28 -5.69 -12.42
CA GLU A 273 -21.40 -5.73 -13.89
C GLU A 273 -20.07 -6.08 -14.58
N LYS A 274 -18.95 -5.53 -14.12
CA LYS A 274 -17.62 -5.85 -14.64
C LYS A 274 -17.22 -7.32 -14.39
N ALA A 275 -17.79 -7.95 -13.36
CA ALA A 275 -17.64 -9.38 -13.09
C ALA A 275 -18.70 -10.25 -13.81
N ASP A 276 -19.54 -9.64 -14.67
CA ASP A 276 -20.75 -10.22 -15.27
C ASP A 276 -21.56 -11.04 -14.26
N TYR A 277 -21.85 -10.43 -13.11
CA TYR A 277 -22.62 -11.04 -12.01
C TYR A 277 -22.08 -12.40 -11.53
N GLY A 278 -20.80 -12.68 -11.77
CA GLY A 278 -20.14 -13.95 -11.45
C GLY A 278 -20.29 -15.06 -12.50
N LYS A 279 -20.80 -14.77 -13.71
CA LYS A 279 -21.13 -15.77 -14.76
C LYS A 279 -20.03 -16.79 -15.03
N SER A 280 -18.77 -16.35 -15.13
CA SER A 280 -17.63 -17.26 -15.35
C SER A 280 -17.51 -18.34 -14.26
N VAL A 281 -17.85 -18.01 -13.01
CA VAL A 281 -17.87 -18.97 -11.90
C VAL A 281 -19.01 -19.98 -12.06
N PHE A 282 -20.20 -19.54 -12.50
CA PHE A 282 -21.31 -20.45 -12.81
C PHE A 282 -20.95 -21.42 -13.93
N GLU A 283 -20.37 -20.92 -15.03
CA GLU A 283 -19.97 -21.73 -16.18
C GLU A 283 -18.92 -22.78 -15.80
N LYS A 284 -17.84 -22.36 -15.12
CA LYS A 284 -16.78 -23.27 -14.65
C LYS A 284 -17.30 -24.26 -13.60
N THR A 285 -18.11 -23.81 -12.62
CA THR A 285 -18.71 -24.70 -11.60
C THR A 285 -19.68 -25.71 -12.22
N ALA A 286 -20.49 -25.31 -13.19
CA ALA A 286 -21.40 -26.22 -13.90
C ALA A 286 -20.65 -27.28 -14.71
N ALA A 287 -19.52 -26.92 -15.34
CA ALA A 287 -18.66 -27.88 -16.04
C ALA A 287 -18.05 -28.92 -15.08
N ILE A 288 -17.56 -28.49 -13.90
CA ILE A 288 -17.08 -29.39 -12.83
C ILE A 288 -18.22 -30.29 -12.33
N ALA A 289 -19.39 -29.72 -12.05
CA ALA A 289 -20.57 -30.44 -11.53
C ALA A 289 -21.04 -31.53 -12.51
N LYS A 290 -21.08 -31.22 -13.81
CA LYS A 290 -21.41 -32.15 -14.90
C LYS A 290 -20.48 -33.37 -14.91
N ILE A 291 -19.17 -33.16 -14.76
CA ILE A 291 -18.19 -34.26 -14.71
C ILE A 291 -18.35 -35.11 -13.44
N LEU A 292 -18.59 -34.47 -12.29
CA LEU A 292 -18.70 -35.15 -10.99
C LEU A 292 -20.07 -35.77 -10.69
N GLY A 293 -21.05 -35.61 -11.58
CA GLY A 293 -22.42 -36.11 -11.41
C GLY A 293 -23.21 -35.38 -10.32
N VAL A 294 -22.98 -34.07 -10.16
CA VAL A 294 -23.67 -33.20 -9.21
C VAL A 294 -24.55 -32.22 -9.98
N SER A 295 -25.69 -31.82 -9.41
CA SER A 295 -26.49 -30.71 -9.96
C SER A 295 -25.72 -29.39 -9.91
N SER A 296 -26.08 -28.44 -10.76
CA SER A 296 -25.54 -27.08 -10.79
C SER A 296 -26.68 -26.06 -10.74
N ALA A 297 -26.52 -24.97 -9.99
CA ALA A 297 -27.49 -23.89 -9.94
C ALA A 297 -27.52 -23.05 -11.23
N GLY A 298 -28.68 -22.46 -11.54
CA GLY A 298 -28.89 -21.66 -12.74
C GLY A 298 -28.50 -20.19 -12.56
N TYR A 299 -27.67 -19.68 -13.48
CA TYR A 299 -27.20 -18.29 -13.49
C TYR A 299 -28.35 -17.27 -13.64
N ASP A 300 -29.30 -17.51 -14.55
CA ASP A 300 -30.34 -16.51 -14.87
C ASP A 300 -31.28 -16.24 -13.68
N VAL A 301 -31.61 -17.27 -12.91
CA VAL A 301 -32.45 -17.16 -11.70
C VAL A 301 -31.71 -16.41 -10.60
N PHE A 302 -30.40 -16.68 -10.44
CA PHE A 302 -29.56 -15.94 -9.51
C PHE A 302 -29.47 -14.46 -9.90
N LYS A 303 -29.17 -14.17 -11.16
CA LYS A 303 -29.05 -12.80 -11.68
C LYS A 303 -30.36 -12.02 -11.49
N ALA A 304 -31.51 -12.62 -11.82
CA ALA A 304 -32.81 -11.99 -11.57
C ALA A 304 -33.05 -11.67 -10.08
N SER A 305 -32.56 -12.49 -9.15
CA SER A 305 -32.60 -12.21 -7.72
C SER A 305 -31.65 -11.08 -7.30
N ILE A 306 -30.46 -10.98 -7.90
CA ILE A 306 -29.53 -9.85 -7.71
C ILE A 306 -30.15 -8.54 -8.22
N ASP A 307 -30.75 -8.56 -9.41
CA ASP A 307 -31.38 -7.39 -10.04
C ASP A 307 -32.50 -6.79 -9.17
N ARG A 308 -33.24 -7.62 -8.41
CA ARG A 308 -34.24 -7.15 -7.43
C ARG A 308 -33.63 -6.27 -6.33
N VAL A 309 -32.38 -6.54 -5.91
CA VAL A 309 -31.66 -5.80 -4.87
C VAL A 309 -30.87 -4.62 -5.45
N VAL A 310 -30.22 -4.81 -6.60
CA VAL A 310 -29.49 -3.75 -7.33
C VAL A 310 -30.38 -2.53 -7.60
N ASN A 311 -31.68 -2.72 -7.81
CA ASN A 311 -32.62 -1.61 -8.02
C ASN A 311 -32.98 -0.82 -6.75
N GLN A 312 -32.66 -1.28 -5.54
CA GLN A 312 -33.02 -0.62 -4.26
C GLN A 312 -32.09 0.56 -3.91
N GLU A 313 -32.53 1.44 -3.00
CA GLU A 313 -31.71 2.52 -2.43
C GLU A 313 -30.64 2.00 -1.43
N THR A 314 -30.87 0.84 -0.82
CA THR A 314 -30.09 0.28 0.29
C THR A 314 -29.87 -1.21 0.10
N GLY A 315 -28.81 -1.80 0.68
CA GLY A 315 -28.54 -3.23 0.58
C GLY A 315 -27.76 -3.66 -0.67
N PHE A 316 -27.38 -2.71 -1.55
CA PHE A 316 -26.61 -2.98 -2.76
C PHE A 316 -25.17 -3.48 -2.50
N GLN A 317 -24.63 -3.30 -1.29
CA GLN A 317 -23.32 -3.88 -0.93
C GLN A 317 -23.41 -5.41 -0.80
N TYR A 318 -24.56 -5.93 -0.36
CA TYR A 318 -24.77 -7.37 -0.21
C TYR A 318 -24.81 -8.15 -1.52
N THR A 319 -25.11 -7.50 -2.66
CA THR A 319 -25.01 -8.13 -3.98
C THR A 319 -23.56 -8.31 -4.42
N TYR A 320 -22.66 -7.43 -3.97
CA TYR A 320 -21.22 -7.62 -4.12
C TYR A 320 -20.73 -8.77 -3.22
N ASP A 321 -21.19 -8.86 -1.97
CA ASP A 321 -20.74 -9.91 -1.06
C ASP A 321 -21.19 -11.31 -1.46
N VAL A 322 -22.43 -11.51 -1.91
CA VAL A 322 -22.90 -12.83 -2.33
C VAL A 322 -22.12 -13.36 -3.54
N ILE A 323 -21.72 -12.50 -4.48
CA ILE A 323 -20.85 -12.89 -5.60
C ILE A 323 -19.44 -13.25 -5.09
N LYS A 324 -18.94 -12.53 -4.08
CA LYS A 324 -17.65 -12.81 -3.46
C LYS A 324 -17.66 -14.17 -2.74
N ASP A 325 -18.75 -14.50 -2.06
CA ASP A 325 -18.95 -15.78 -1.39
C ASP A 325 -19.05 -16.97 -2.38
N LEU A 326 -19.57 -16.74 -3.60
CA LEU A 326 -19.53 -17.70 -4.70
C LEU A 326 -18.12 -17.86 -5.29
N VAL A 327 -17.37 -16.77 -5.45
CA VAL A 327 -15.96 -16.77 -5.89
C VAL A 327 -15.03 -17.46 -4.86
N ASP A 328 -15.22 -17.19 -3.57
CA ASP A 328 -14.48 -17.85 -2.48
C ASP A 328 -14.77 -19.38 -2.50
N THR A 329 -16.01 -19.79 -2.74
CA THR A 329 -16.38 -21.22 -2.87
C THR A 329 -15.78 -21.88 -4.10
N TYR A 330 -15.75 -21.20 -5.24
CA TYR A 330 -15.07 -21.70 -6.43
C TYR A 330 -13.56 -21.83 -6.24
N SER A 331 -12.95 -20.90 -5.51
CA SER A 331 -11.52 -20.97 -5.16
C SER A 331 -11.21 -22.22 -4.32
N GLU A 332 -12.04 -22.52 -3.32
CA GLU A 332 -11.93 -23.77 -2.53
C GLU A 332 -12.15 -25.04 -3.38
N ILE A 333 -13.02 -25.00 -4.39
CA ILE A 333 -13.20 -26.12 -5.34
C ILE A 333 -11.92 -26.35 -6.15
N VAL A 334 -11.40 -25.29 -6.76
CA VAL A 334 -10.22 -25.31 -7.63
C VAL A 334 -8.98 -25.80 -6.89
N GLU A 335 -8.75 -25.35 -5.67
CA GLU A 335 -7.62 -25.76 -4.82
C GLU A 335 -7.61 -27.29 -4.56
N LEU A 336 -8.78 -27.92 -4.47
CA LEU A 336 -8.92 -29.36 -4.22
C LEU A 336 -8.88 -30.24 -5.49
N LEU A 337 -9.11 -29.68 -6.67
CA LEU A 337 -9.15 -30.47 -7.91
C LEU A 337 -7.87 -31.30 -8.16
N PRO A 338 -6.63 -30.80 -7.96
CA PRO A 338 -5.41 -31.61 -8.09
C PRO A 338 -5.37 -32.92 -7.27
N LYS A 339 -6.16 -33.01 -6.18
CA LYS A 339 -6.26 -34.20 -5.32
C LYS A 339 -7.50 -35.06 -5.60
N ALA A 340 -8.45 -34.59 -6.41
CA ALA A 340 -9.81 -35.13 -6.50
C ALA A 340 -10.00 -36.37 -7.41
N PHE A 341 -8.98 -37.23 -7.54
CA PHE A 341 -8.97 -38.40 -8.42
C PHE A 341 -9.61 -39.69 -7.85
N THR A 342 -10.40 -39.59 -6.77
CA THR A 342 -10.92 -40.77 -6.04
C THR A 342 -12.08 -41.47 -6.76
N LYS A 343 -11.94 -42.77 -7.00
CA LYS A 343 -12.94 -43.63 -7.65
C LYS A 343 -13.21 -44.88 -6.80
N CYS A 344 -14.45 -45.02 -6.31
CA CYS A 344 -14.87 -46.17 -5.48
C CYS A 344 -14.90 -47.51 -6.23
N PHE A 345 -15.41 -47.49 -7.47
CA PHE A 345 -15.54 -48.69 -8.30
C PHE A 345 -15.16 -48.31 -9.74
N PRO A 346 -13.93 -48.59 -10.20
CA PRO A 346 -13.54 -48.39 -11.58
C PRO A 346 -14.27 -49.38 -12.50
N ASP A 347 -14.35 -49.06 -13.79
CA ASP A 347 -14.93 -49.98 -14.77
C ASP A 347 -13.87 -51.03 -15.17
N PHE A 348 -14.09 -52.29 -14.78
CA PHE A 348 -13.15 -53.37 -15.05
C PHE A 348 -12.86 -53.56 -16.55
N ALA A 349 -13.80 -53.21 -17.44
CA ALA A 349 -13.65 -53.35 -18.88
C ALA A 349 -12.82 -52.24 -19.56
N SER A 350 -12.51 -51.14 -18.85
CA SER A 350 -11.89 -49.92 -19.41
C SER A 350 -10.50 -50.15 -20.01
N PHE A 351 -9.53 -50.53 -19.17
CA PHE A 351 -8.16 -50.77 -19.58
C PHE A 351 -7.60 -52.06 -18.95
N PRO A 352 -8.27 -53.22 -19.14
CA PRO A 352 -7.98 -54.43 -18.38
C PRO A 352 -6.56 -54.98 -18.60
N LYS A 353 -5.98 -54.77 -19.79
CA LYS A 353 -4.65 -55.29 -20.16
C LYS A 353 -3.70 -54.23 -20.70
N HIS A 354 -4.04 -52.94 -20.63
CA HIS A 354 -3.18 -51.87 -21.13
C HIS A 354 -3.13 -50.67 -20.19
N ILE A 355 -2.10 -49.83 -20.31
CA ILE A 355 -1.96 -48.58 -19.57
C ILE A 355 -1.40 -47.51 -20.52
N MET A 356 -2.09 -46.38 -20.63
CA MET A 356 -1.63 -45.26 -21.45
C MET A 356 -0.61 -44.39 -20.72
N LEU A 357 0.59 -44.25 -21.30
CA LEU A 357 1.68 -43.43 -20.75
C LEU A 357 1.68 -41.99 -21.28
N GLY A 358 0.82 -41.70 -22.27
CA GLY A 358 0.64 -40.38 -22.86
C GLY A 358 1.42 -40.16 -24.15
N LYS A 359 1.46 -38.91 -24.60
CA LYS A 359 2.16 -38.45 -25.80
C LYS A 359 3.68 -38.56 -25.61
N LEU A 360 4.39 -39.05 -26.62
CA LEU A 360 5.84 -39.25 -26.60
C LEU A 360 6.61 -37.92 -26.45
N ILE A 361 6.09 -36.87 -27.08
CA ILE A 361 6.55 -35.48 -26.96
C ILE A 361 5.33 -34.64 -26.53
N SER A 362 5.26 -34.32 -25.23
CA SER A 362 4.25 -33.42 -24.67
C SER A 362 4.86 -32.09 -24.22
N ASP A 363 4.21 -31.01 -24.62
CA ASP A 363 4.51 -29.64 -24.18
C ASP A 363 3.66 -29.21 -22.99
N THR A 364 2.68 -30.01 -22.56
CA THR A 364 1.78 -29.72 -21.44
C THR A 364 2.23 -30.43 -20.16
N GLN A 365 2.03 -29.77 -19.00
CA GLN A 365 2.27 -30.42 -17.70
C GLN A 365 1.19 -31.47 -17.35
N LEU A 366 0.02 -31.38 -17.99
CA LEU A 366 -1.11 -32.29 -17.81
C LEU A 366 -1.50 -32.86 -19.18
N ASP A 367 -1.27 -34.16 -19.37
CA ASP A 367 -1.59 -34.89 -20.60
C ASP A 367 -2.88 -35.70 -20.38
N SER A 368 -3.92 -35.40 -21.16
CA SER A 368 -5.23 -36.06 -21.10
C SER A 368 -5.22 -37.48 -21.67
N SER A 369 -4.23 -37.82 -22.50
CA SER A 369 -4.05 -39.17 -23.04
C SER A 369 -3.34 -40.13 -22.08
N ARG A 370 -2.78 -39.63 -20.97
CA ARG A 370 -2.09 -40.44 -19.96
C ARG A 370 -3.03 -40.88 -18.85
N HIS A 371 -3.02 -42.18 -18.53
CA HIS A 371 -3.71 -42.71 -17.35
C HIS A 371 -3.12 -42.12 -16.07
N GLN A 372 -3.94 -41.33 -15.36
CA GLN A 372 -3.63 -40.86 -14.01
C GLN A 372 -3.90 -41.98 -13.00
N PHE A 373 -3.40 -41.84 -11.78
CA PHE A 373 -3.77 -42.78 -10.71
C PHE A 373 -5.13 -42.39 -10.12
N TYR A 374 -6.08 -43.30 -10.16
CA TYR A 374 -7.41 -43.14 -9.60
C TYR A 374 -7.46 -43.83 -8.24
N ASN A 375 -7.32 -43.03 -7.18
CA ASN A 375 -7.27 -43.51 -5.80
C ASN A 375 -8.53 -44.29 -5.41
N SER A 376 -8.36 -45.37 -4.65
CA SER A 376 -9.48 -45.92 -3.88
C SER A 376 -9.96 -44.91 -2.82
N PRO A 377 -11.21 -44.99 -2.34
CA PRO A 377 -11.66 -44.23 -1.17
C PRO A 377 -10.92 -44.57 0.14
N ALA A 378 -10.14 -45.66 0.16
CA ALA A 378 -9.33 -46.06 1.30
C ALA A 378 -7.98 -45.32 1.37
N LEU A 379 -7.56 -44.67 0.28
CA LEU A 379 -6.34 -43.84 0.21
C LEU A 379 -6.62 -42.33 0.18
N ASP A 380 -7.89 -41.90 0.15
CA ASP A 380 -8.30 -40.50 0.14
C ASP A 380 -8.66 -40.00 1.56
N ASP A 381 -7.65 -39.91 2.43
CA ASP A 381 -7.79 -39.45 3.83
C ASP A 381 -8.42 -38.06 3.93
N GLU A 382 -8.06 -37.15 3.01
CA GLU A 382 -8.63 -35.80 2.94
C GLU A 382 -10.07 -35.77 2.40
N LYS A 383 -10.53 -36.87 1.77
CA LYS A 383 -11.82 -37.02 1.08
C LYS A 383 -12.00 -35.98 -0.02
N ALA A 384 -10.94 -35.67 -0.77
CA ALA A 384 -10.85 -34.54 -1.69
C ALA A 384 -12.01 -34.48 -2.70
N THR A 385 -12.32 -35.59 -3.37
CA THR A 385 -13.45 -35.65 -4.33
C THR A 385 -14.80 -35.41 -3.64
N GLN A 386 -14.98 -35.87 -2.40
CA GLN A 386 -16.21 -35.66 -1.65
C GLN A 386 -16.30 -34.23 -1.09
N LYS A 387 -15.17 -33.62 -0.71
CA LYS A 387 -15.07 -32.19 -0.38
C LYS A 387 -15.49 -31.32 -1.56
N VAL A 388 -14.96 -31.56 -2.76
CA VAL A 388 -15.37 -30.84 -3.99
C VAL A 388 -16.88 -31.00 -4.25
N LYS A 389 -17.43 -32.22 -4.15
CA LYS A 389 -18.88 -32.43 -4.31
C LYS A 389 -19.71 -31.67 -3.27
N THR A 390 -19.25 -31.55 -2.03
CA THR A 390 -19.91 -30.77 -0.98
C THR A 390 -19.80 -29.27 -1.24
N LEU A 391 -18.68 -28.77 -1.74
CA LEU A 391 -18.52 -27.35 -2.10
C LEU A 391 -19.38 -26.95 -3.30
N ILE A 392 -19.57 -27.82 -4.30
CA ILE A 392 -20.53 -27.59 -5.40
C ILE A 392 -21.96 -27.53 -4.84
N LYS A 393 -22.29 -28.38 -3.85
CA LYS A 393 -23.57 -28.27 -3.14
C LYS A 393 -23.67 -26.97 -2.34
N ARG A 394 -22.58 -26.50 -1.71
CA ARG A 394 -22.53 -25.20 -1.01
C ARG A 394 -22.82 -24.06 -1.98
N PHE A 395 -22.16 -24.05 -3.15
CA PHE A 395 -22.42 -23.10 -4.22
C PHE A 395 -23.90 -23.08 -4.62
N ASN A 396 -24.49 -24.27 -4.85
CA ASN A 396 -25.91 -24.38 -5.19
C ASN A 396 -26.83 -23.87 -4.08
N GLN A 397 -26.51 -24.15 -2.81
CA GLN A 397 -27.28 -23.69 -1.66
C GLN A 397 -27.11 -22.18 -1.42
N GLN A 398 -25.93 -21.59 -1.67
CA GLN A 398 -25.73 -20.14 -1.68
C GLN A 398 -26.60 -19.47 -2.75
N VAL A 399 -26.64 -20.02 -3.96
CA VAL A 399 -27.50 -19.50 -5.03
C VAL A 399 -28.99 -19.66 -4.71
N GLY A 400 -29.41 -20.85 -4.28
CA GLY A 400 -30.81 -21.20 -4.05
C GLY A 400 -31.44 -20.55 -2.82
N ASN A 401 -30.63 -20.25 -1.79
CA ASN A 401 -31.10 -19.60 -0.57
C ASN A 401 -30.76 -18.10 -0.49
N PHE A 402 -30.16 -17.49 -1.51
CA PHE A 402 -29.99 -16.03 -1.54
C PHE A 402 -31.36 -15.35 -1.55
N ASP A 403 -31.70 -14.68 -0.44
CA ASP A 403 -33.02 -14.10 -0.24
C ASP A 403 -32.99 -12.57 -0.38
N PRO A 404 -33.38 -12.02 -1.55
CA PRO A 404 -33.50 -10.59 -1.74
C PRO A 404 -34.61 -9.97 -0.89
N ASP A 405 -35.65 -10.72 -0.50
CA ASP A 405 -36.72 -10.20 0.34
C ASP A 405 -36.25 -9.93 1.77
N THR A 406 -35.33 -10.74 2.31
CA THR A 406 -34.65 -10.45 3.58
C THR A 406 -33.83 -9.15 3.51
N ILE A 407 -33.17 -8.82 2.39
CA ILE A 407 -32.49 -7.52 2.23
C ILE A 407 -33.49 -6.35 2.10
N ILE A 408 -34.60 -6.56 1.39
CA ILE A 408 -35.58 -5.51 1.07
C ILE A 408 -36.49 -5.17 2.26
N LYS A 409 -36.93 -6.19 3.02
CA LYS A 409 -37.99 -6.10 4.03
C LYS A 409 -37.49 -6.11 5.47
N ASN A 410 -36.38 -6.80 5.76
CA ASN A 410 -35.96 -7.07 7.14
C ASN A 410 -35.17 -5.89 7.74
N LYS A 411 -35.90 -4.84 8.15
CA LYS A 411 -35.35 -3.53 8.56
C LYS A 411 -35.58 -3.19 10.04
N GLU A 412 -35.73 -4.20 10.90
CA GLU A 412 -36.17 -3.99 12.29
C GLU A 412 -35.16 -4.47 13.36
N ARG A 413 -34.26 -5.40 13.03
CA ARG A 413 -33.36 -6.06 13.99
C ARG A 413 -31.93 -6.15 13.48
N VAL A 414 -31.00 -5.53 14.21
CA VAL A 414 -29.56 -5.74 14.04
C VAL A 414 -29.10 -6.95 14.85
N LYS A 415 -28.14 -7.71 14.30
CA LYS A 415 -27.41 -8.76 15.05
C LYS A 415 -25.90 -8.61 14.83
N ILE A 416 -25.15 -9.01 15.85
CA ILE A 416 -23.70 -9.16 15.76
C ILE A 416 -23.35 -10.65 15.91
N THR A 417 -22.61 -11.19 14.94
CA THR A 417 -22.24 -12.61 14.89
C THR A 417 -20.72 -12.77 14.89
N PRO A 418 -20.12 -13.54 15.83
CA PRO A 418 -18.69 -13.88 15.79
C PRO A 418 -18.32 -14.59 14.50
N SER A 419 -17.22 -14.17 13.86
CA SER A 419 -16.79 -14.65 12.55
C SER A 419 -15.26 -14.60 12.40
N GLN A 420 -14.75 -15.05 11.26
CA GLN A 420 -13.31 -15.09 10.97
C GLN A 420 -12.95 -14.22 9.78
N LYS A 421 -11.80 -13.55 9.86
CA LYS A 421 -11.26 -12.70 8.79
C LYS A 421 -10.64 -13.47 7.62
N LEU A 422 -10.00 -14.61 7.90
CA LEU A 422 -9.21 -15.37 6.93
C LEU A 422 -10.01 -16.53 6.34
N ASN A 423 -9.58 -16.99 5.16
CA ASN A 423 -10.18 -18.11 4.42
C ASN A 423 -9.78 -19.47 5.05
N PRO A 424 -10.53 -20.58 4.81
CA PRO A 424 -11.67 -20.75 3.89
C PRO A 424 -12.99 -20.10 4.36
N LEU A 425 -13.93 -19.89 3.43
CA LEU A 425 -15.27 -19.32 3.69
C LEU A 425 -16.07 -20.15 4.70
N GLY A 426 -15.93 -21.48 4.66
CA GLY A 426 -16.62 -22.39 5.58
C GLY A 426 -16.28 -22.19 7.08
N ASN A 427 -15.27 -21.38 7.42
CA ASN A 427 -14.96 -21.01 8.81
C ASN A 427 -15.59 -19.67 9.25
N LYS A 428 -16.17 -18.90 8.32
CA LYS A 428 -16.89 -17.65 8.59
C LYS A 428 -18.33 -17.97 9.01
N ALA A 429 -18.98 -17.04 9.71
CA ALA A 429 -20.42 -17.17 10.01
C ALA A 429 -21.27 -17.01 8.74
N VAL A 430 -22.40 -17.71 8.67
CA VAL A 430 -23.34 -17.68 7.53
C VAL A 430 -24.03 -16.31 7.45
N PRO A 431 -23.91 -15.59 6.32
CA PRO A 431 -24.55 -14.29 6.08
C PRO A 431 -26.09 -14.26 6.22
N PHE A 432 -26.62 -13.16 6.78
CA PHE A 432 -28.06 -12.89 6.88
C PHE A 432 -28.82 -12.83 5.55
N TYR A 433 -28.16 -12.55 4.43
CA TYR A 433 -28.82 -12.52 3.12
C TYR A 433 -29.09 -13.93 2.54
N TYR A 434 -28.80 -14.99 3.31
CA TYR A 434 -29.22 -16.34 3.00
C TYR A 434 -30.34 -16.80 3.93
N HIS A 435 -31.38 -17.42 3.35
CA HIS A 435 -32.33 -18.22 4.12
C HIS A 435 -31.66 -19.51 4.58
N VAL A 436 -31.23 -19.57 5.83
CA VAL A 436 -30.47 -20.72 6.33
C VAL A 436 -31.41 -21.91 6.53
N THR A 437 -30.97 -23.10 6.07
CA THR A 437 -31.69 -24.38 6.22
C THR A 437 -30.75 -25.46 6.74
N GLU A 438 -31.28 -26.57 7.28
CA GLU A 438 -30.44 -27.67 7.79
C GLU A 438 -29.58 -28.29 6.67
N GLU A 439 -30.09 -28.32 5.44
CA GLU A 439 -29.33 -28.76 4.27
C GLU A 439 -28.19 -27.78 3.93
N PHE A 440 -28.47 -26.47 3.95
CA PHE A 440 -27.42 -25.48 3.70
C PHE A 440 -26.31 -25.57 4.75
N LEU A 441 -26.64 -25.69 6.04
CA LEU A 441 -25.65 -25.89 7.11
C LEU A 441 -24.78 -27.14 6.93
N LYS A 442 -25.32 -28.23 6.38
CA LYS A 442 -24.58 -29.46 6.01
C LYS A 442 -23.64 -29.28 4.81
N THR A 443 -23.71 -28.15 4.11
CA THR A 443 -22.80 -27.83 2.99
C THR A 443 -21.80 -26.73 3.32
N TRP A 444 -22.08 -25.87 4.30
CA TRP A 444 -21.24 -24.70 4.63
C TRP A 444 -19.79 -25.07 4.96
N ASN A 445 -19.62 -26.07 5.84
CA ASN A 445 -18.32 -26.56 6.30
C ASN A 445 -18.28 -28.09 6.27
N PHE A 446 -17.36 -28.66 5.49
CA PHE A 446 -17.26 -30.11 5.30
C PHE A 446 -16.84 -30.86 6.56
N ASP A 447 -15.84 -30.35 7.28
CA ASP A 447 -15.26 -31.07 8.41
C ASP A 447 -16.25 -31.10 9.59
N ARG A 448 -16.98 -30.00 9.82
CA ARG A 448 -18.11 -29.94 10.76
C ARG A 448 -19.23 -30.90 10.36
N THR A 449 -19.58 -30.97 9.08
CA THR A 449 -20.60 -31.93 8.59
C THR A 449 -20.16 -33.38 8.78
N SER A 450 -18.90 -33.69 8.47
CA SER A 450 -18.30 -35.02 8.66
C SER A 450 -18.30 -35.43 10.13
N ASN A 451 -18.08 -34.48 11.04
CA ASN A 451 -18.11 -34.66 12.49
C ASN A 451 -19.53 -34.54 13.10
N ARG A 452 -20.59 -34.49 12.27
CA ARG A 452 -21.99 -34.34 12.68
C ARG A 452 -22.29 -33.06 13.51
N SER A 453 -21.43 -32.05 13.40
CA SER A 453 -21.53 -30.75 14.08
C SER A 453 -21.87 -29.59 13.12
N SER A 454 -22.55 -29.89 12.00
CA SER A 454 -23.01 -28.86 11.04
C SER A 454 -23.97 -27.83 11.66
N GLY A 455 -24.67 -28.20 12.73
CA GLY A 455 -25.50 -27.26 13.52
C GLY A 455 -24.68 -26.15 14.19
N ASN A 456 -23.41 -26.39 14.50
CA ASN A 456 -22.52 -25.42 15.19
C ASN A 456 -21.98 -24.33 14.23
N ASN A 457 -22.50 -24.25 13.00
CA ASN A 457 -22.24 -23.17 12.07
C ASN A 457 -23.01 -21.91 12.52
N LEU A 458 -22.27 -20.88 12.95
CA LEU A 458 -22.85 -19.63 13.41
C LEU A 458 -23.59 -18.93 12.26
N THR A 459 -24.76 -18.39 12.56
CA THR A 459 -25.72 -17.85 11.59
C THR A 459 -26.39 -16.59 12.16
N PHE A 460 -26.74 -15.66 11.28
CA PHE A 460 -27.57 -14.51 11.64
C PHE A 460 -28.92 -14.93 12.19
N ASP A 461 -29.57 -15.95 11.64
CA ASP A 461 -30.85 -16.44 12.16
C ASP A 461 -30.65 -17.74 12.95
N THR A 462 -31.02 -17.70 14.23
CA THR A 462 -30.84 -18.77 15.21
C THR A 462 -32.16 -19.35 15.69
N ASP A 463 -33.29 -18.76 15.30
CA ASP A 463 -34.54 -18.90 16.04
C ASP A 463 -35.32 -20.16 15.59
N TRP A 464 -34.87 -20.83 14.52
CA TRP A 464 -35.44 -22.06 13.96
C TRP A 464 -34.54 -23.31 14.11
N VAL A 465 -33.29 -23.19 14.57
CA VAL A 465 -32.35 -24.34 14.68
C VAL A 465 -32.30 -24.87 16.12
N LEU A 466 -32.79 -26.09 16.32
CA LEU A 466 -32.60 -26.85 17.57
C LEU A 466 -31.17 -27.42 17.64
N ILE A 467 -30.18 -26.54 17.80
CA ILE A 467 -28.79 -26.90 18.17
C ILE A 467 -28.80 -27.41 19.62
N GLY A 468 -27.89 -28.33 19.97
CA GLY A 468 -27.89 -29.05 21.24
C GLY A 468 -27.99 -28.18 22.51
N ASN A 469 -28.54 -28.78 23.57
CA ASN A 469 -29.06 -28.20 24.82
C ASN A 469 -28.09 -27.38 25.73
N SER A 470 -27.09 -26.70 25.17
CA SER A 470 -26.19 -25.79 25.90
C SER A 470 -25.86 -24.48 25.17
N GLU A 471 -26.21 -24.32 23.89
CA GLU A 471 -25.76 -23.17 23.06
C GLU A 471 -26.88 -22.20 22.63
N GLN A 472 -28.07 -22.32 23.22
CA GLN A 472 -29.23 -21.44 22.96
C GLN A 472 -29.05 -19.98 23.46
N VAL A 473 -27.89 -19.65 24.04
CA VAL A 473 -27.66 -18.46 24.87
C VAL A 473 -26.63 -17.53 24.22
N SER A 474 -26.92 -17.03 23.01
CA SER A 474 -26.16 -15.99 22.26
C SER A 474 -24.65 -16.26 22.10
N PRO A 475 -24.13 -16.54 20.89
CA PRO A 475 -22.71 -16.87 20.66
C PRO A 475 -21.67 -15.88 21.21
N LEU A 476 -22.06 -14.62 21.47
CA LEU A 476 -21.22 -13.60 22.08
C LEU A 476 -20.96 -13.82 23.58
N ASN A 477 -21.81 -14.60 24.28
CA ASN A 477 -21.62 -14.99 25.69
C ASN A 477 -20.61 -16.14 25.87
N LEU A 478 -20.15 -16.78 24.78
CA LEU A 478 -19.17 -17.86 24.80
C LEU A 478 -17.75 -17.31 24.58
N ASN A 479 -16.71 -18.13 24.80
CA ASN A 479 -15.35 -17.70 24.47
C ASN A 479 -15.23 -17.47 22.95
N ILE A 480 -14.99 -16.21 22.58
CA ILE A 480 -14.86 -15.74 21.20
C ILE A 480 -13.40 -15.60 20.71
N ASP A 481 -12.39 -16.12 21.42
CA ASP A 481 -10.96 -16.00 21.06
C ASP A 481 -10.62 -16.51 19.65
N ASN A 482 -11.30 -17.57 19.20
CA ASN A 482 -11.15 -18.14 17.86
C ASN A 482 -11.87 -17.32 16.74
N TYR A 483 -12.44 -16.15 17.07
CA TYR A 483 -13.15 -15.27 16.14
C TYR A 483 -12.46 -13.89 16.10
N SER A 484 -11.84 -13.58 14.95
CA SER A 484 -11.12 -12.33 14.72
C SER A 484 -12.00 -11.18 14.21
N PHE A 485 -13.25 -11.48 13.87
CA PHE A 485 -14.16 -10.58 13.18
C PHE A 485 -15.56 -10.61 13.81
N TYR A 486 -16.28 -9.50 13.74
CA TYR A 486 -17.69 -9.40 14.09
C TYR A 486 -18.47 -9.03 12.83
N ASN A 487 -19.30 -9.94 12.31
CA ASN A 487 -20.29 -9.55 11.31
C ASN A 487 -21.32 -8.65 12.02
N ILE A 488 -21.67 -7.52 11.41
CA ILE A 488 -22.70 -6.59 11.93
C ILE A 488 -23.71 -6.41 10.80
N GLU A 489 -24.94 -6.86 11.04
CA GLU A 489 -25.86 -7.26 9.98
C GLU A 489 -27.31 -6.80 10.28
N GLY A 490 -28.10 -6.54 9.25
CA GLY A 490 -29.51 -6.09 9.37
C GLY A 490 -29.71 -4.58 9.56
N HIS A 491 -28.64 -3.78 9.62
CA HIS A 491 -28.69 -2.33 9.88
C HIS A 491 -28.98 -1.46 8.63
N GLN A 492 -28.67 -1.94 7.42
CA GLN A 492 -28.92 -1.15 6.19
C GLN A 492 -30.41 -0.98 5.91
N GLY A 493 -30.83 0.25 5.60
CA GLY A 493 -32.22 0.63 5.40
C GLY A 493 -33.00 0.98 6.68
N MET A 494 -32.43 0.74 7.87
CA MET A 494 -32.96 1.24 9.15
C MET A 494 -32.70 2.74 9.31
N ASP A 495 -33.43 3.39 10.23
CA ASP A 495 -33.02 4.70 10.76
C ASP A 495 -31.66 4.57 11.49
N TYR A 496 -30.71 5.45 11.19
CA TYR A 496 -29.34 5.36 11.69
C TYR A 496 -29.26 5.49 13.23
N GLN A 497 -30.20 6.19 13.87
CA GLN A 497 -30.25 6.32 15.33
C GLN A 497 -30.69 5.01 15.96
N VAL A 498 -31.71 4.37 15.38
CA VAL A 498 -32.21 3.05 15.82
C VAL A 498 -31.13 1.99 15.63
N ALA A 499 -30.48 1.95 14.46
CA ALA A 499 -29.37 1.04 14.21
C ALA A 499 -28.19 1.29 15.16
N PHE A 500 -27.83 2.56 15.40
CA PHE A 500 -26.74 2.92 16.30
C PHE A 500 -26.99 2.46 17.72
N GLU A 501 -28.17 2.74 18.29
CA GLU A 501 -28.47 2.33 19.66
C GLU A 501 -28.60 0.80 19.78
N GLN A 502 -29.14 0.08 18.79
CA GLN A 502 -29.13 -1.40 18.81
C GLN A 502 -27.70 -1.98 18.79
N ILE A 503 -26.82 -1.49 17.89
CA ILE A 503 -25.42 -1.96 17.81
C ILE A 503 -24.67 -1.62 19.10
N LYS A 504 -24.86 -0.41 19.63
CA LYS A 504 -24.24 0.08 20.85
C LYS A 504 -24.71 -0.71 22.08
N GLU A 505 -26.01 -1.01 22.21
CA GLU A 505 -26.53 -1.85 23.28
C GLU A 505 -25.87 -3.24 23.25
N ILE A 506 -25.83 -3.90 22.09
CA ILE A 506 -25.18 -5.21 21.94
C ILE A 506 -23.69 -5.11 22.27
N LYS A 507 -22.98 -4.13 21.70
CA LYS A 507 -21.55 -3.89 21.93
C LYS A 507 -21.23 -3.69 23.40
N ASP A 508 -21.95 -2.80 24.10
CA ASP A 508 -21.64 -2.43 25.48
C ASP A 508 -22.04 -3.54 26.46
N LYS A 509 -23.17 -4.20 26.23
CA LYS A 509 -23.64 -5.37 27.01
C LYS A 509 -22.72 -6.59 26.87
N GLN A 510 -22.14 -6.80 25.70
CA GLN A 510 -21.25 -7.92 25.38
C GLN A 510 -19.75 -7.54 25.42
N GLN A 511 -19.43 -6.31 25.84
CA GLN A 511 -18.06 -5.77 25.97
C GLN A 511 -17.19 -5.94 24.70
N LEU A 512 -17.79 -5.75 23.53
CA LEU A 512 -17.13 -5.98 22.24
C LEU A 512 -16.13 -4.87 21.91
N GLY A 513 -14.87 -5.24 21.74
CA GLY A 513 -13.77 -4.32 21.43
C GLY A 513 -13.74 -3.83 19.99
N PHE A 514 -14.67 -2.95 19.61
CA PHE A 514 -14.65 -2.12 18.39
C PHE A 514 -15.30 -0.75 18.68
N ASP A 515 -15.12 0.24 17.81
CA ASP A 515 -15.78 1.56 17.92
C ASP A 515 -16.82 1.79 16.81
N ILE A 516 -17.75 2.73 16.98
CA ILE A 516 -18.84 3.03 16.04
C ILE A 516 -18.77 4.49 15.58
N MET A 517 -18.75 4.70 14.27
CA MET A 517 -18.75 6.02 13.62
C MET A 517 -19.97 6.18 12.71
N LEU A 518 -20.59 7.35 12.71
CA LEU A 518 -21.71 7.70 11.83
C LEU A 518 -21.25 8.74 10.80
N LEU A 519 -21.47 8.47 9.51
CA LEU A 519 -21.10 9.38 8.43
C LEU A 519 -22.33 9.80 7.61
N SER A 520 -22.49 11.10 7.40
CA SER A 520 -23.56 11.68 6.58
C SER A 520 -23.09 11.91 5.15
N LEU A 521 -23.91 11.54 4.16
CA LEU A 521 -23.70 11.93 2.76
C LEU A 521 -24.09 13.40 2.49
N GLU A 522 -24.98 13.99 3.30
CA GLU A 522 -25.23 15.44 3.31
C GLU A 522 -24.23 16.20 4.23
N GLU A 523 -23.83 17.41 3.83
CA GLU A 523 -22.89 18.28 4.55
C GLU A 523 -23.46 18.77 5.90
N LEU A 524 -22.83 18.37 7.02
CA LEU A 524 -23.34 18.59 8.37
C LEU A 524 -22.99 19.99 8.95
N LYS A 525 -23.55 21.05 8.36
CA LYS A 525 -23.31 22.44 8.80
C LYS A 525 -23.70 22.66 10.27
N GLY A 526 -22.72 23.05 11.09
CA GLY A 526 -22.92 23.36 12.51
C GLY A 526 -23.09 22.14 13.42
N ASN A 527 -22.67 20.95 12.99
CA ASN A 527 -22.74 19.73 13.80
C ASN A 527 -21.99 19.86 15.13
N LYS A 528 -22.61 19.34 16.20
CA LYS A 528 -22.06 19.31 17.57
C LYS A 528 -21.93 17.89 18.13
N ASP A 529 -22.37 16.89 17.35
CA ASP A 529 -22.30 15.48 17.71
C ASP A 529 -21.00 14.87 17.16
N LEU A 530 -20.13 14.49 18.08
CA LEU A 530 -18.79 13.96 17.79
C LEU A 530 -18.80 12.55 17.24
N THR A 531 -19.94 11.84 17.28
CA THR A 531 -20.10 10.53 16.63
C THR A 531 -20.44 10.66 15.15
N LYS A 532 -20.75 11.88 14.68
CA LYS A 532 -21.17 12.19 13.31
C LYS A 532 -20.13 13.01 12.58
N ALA A 533 -19.75 12.60 11.38
CA ALA A 533 -18.90 13.38 10.48
C ALA A 533 -19.47 13.42 9.04
N TYR A 534 -18.97 14.35 8.24
CA TYR A 534 -19.31 14.40 6.82
C TYR A 534 -18.50 13.35 6.05
N PHE A 535 -19.17 12.52 5.25
CA PHE A 535 -18.57 11.33 4.62
C PHE A 535 -17.34 11.67 3.76
N ASN A 536 -17.43 12.67 2.88
CA ASN A 536 -16.34 13.03 1.96
C ASN A 536 -15.09 13.49 2.72
N GLU A 537 -15.24 14.39 3.69
CA GLU A 537 -14.14 14.90 4.52
C GLU A 537 -13.54 13.80 5.43
N TYR A 538 -14.34 12.80 5.81
CA TYR A 538 -13.86 11.65 6.58
C TYR A 538 -13.06 10.66 5.71
N VAL A 539 -13.51 10.39 4.48
CA VAL A 539 -12.81 9.52 3.51
C VAL A 539 -11.47 10.13 3.08
N GLU A 540 -11.41 11.44 2.83
CA GLU A 540 -10.16 12.19 2.58
C GLU A 540 -9.09 11.93 3.65
N LYS A 541 -9.51 11.94 4.92
CA LYS A 541 -8.61 11.75 6.07
C LYS A 541 -8.35 10.27 6.38
N ASN A 542 -9.09 9.36 5.76
CA ASN A 542 -9.08 7.92 6.04
C ASN A 542 -9.28 7.09 4.76
N SER A 543 -8.36 7.13 3.79
CA SER A 543 -8.51 6.45 2.50
C SER A 543 -8.57 4.90 2.56
N GLY A 544 -8.42 4.30 3.75
CA GLY A 544 -8.50 2.87 4.01
C GLY A 544 -9.91 2.28 4.25
N LEU A 545 -11.00 3.05 4.08
CA LEU A 545 -12.37 2.54 4.26
C LEU A 545 -12.69 1.39 3.29
N GLU A 546 -13.14 0.26 3.83
CA GLU A 546 -13.54 -0.91 3.02
C GLU A 546 -14.80 -1.57 3.58
N HIS A 547 -15.73 -1.92 2.70
CA HIS A 547 -16.90 -2.71 3.09
C HIS A 547 -16.46 -4.16 3.38
N LYS A 548 -16.74 -4.59 4.61
CA LYS A 548 -16.48 -5.94 5.10
C LYS A 548 -17.67 -6.53 5.86
N ARG A 549 -18.84 -5.88 5.80
CA ARG A 549 -20.09 -6.38 6.39
C ARG A 549 -20.02 -6.62 7.91
N GLY A 550 -19.31 -5.73 8.58
CA GLY A 550 -18.85 -5.90 9.96
C GLY A 550 -17.49 -5.27 10.20
N VAL A 551 -16.83 -5.65 11.31
CA VAL A 551 -15.58 -5.03 11.76
C VAL A 551 -14.62 -6.04 12.41
N GLU A 552 -13.33 -5.78 12.26
CA GLU A 552 -12.27 -6.52 12.95
C GLU A 552 -12.22 -6.14 14.45
N ARG A 553 -11.75 -7.06 15.29
CA ARG A 553 -11.41 -6.72 16.69
C ARG A 553 -10.41 -5.55 16.71
N LYS A 554 -10.69 -4.53 17.53
CA LYS A 554 -9.97 -3.24 17.62
C LYS A 554 -10.04 -2.39 16.33
N GLY A 555 -11.05 -2.59 15.49
CA GLY A 555 -11.40 -1.71 14.39
C GLY A 555 -12.49 -0.68 14.72
N THR A 556 -12.85 0.14 13.74
CA THR A 556 -14.04 1.00 13.75
C THR A 556 -15.04 0.53 12.71
N PHE A 557 -16.28 0.30 13.15
CA PHE A 557 -17.43 0.08 12.29
C PHE A 557 -18.05 1.41 11.90
N ILE A 558 -18.31 1.61 10.62
CA ILE A 558 -18.72 2.90 10.06
C ILE A 558 -20.06 2.71 9.38
N MET A 559 -21.10 3.37 9.88
CA MET A 559 -22.41 3.42 9.21
C MET A 559 -22.56 4.73 8.45
N VAL A 560 -22.94 4.63 7.18
CA VAL A 560 -23.16 5.77 6.29
C VAL A 560 -24.65 5.96 6.09
N TYR A 561 -25.16 7.13 6.43
CA TYR A 561 -26.57 7.50 6.24
C TYR A 561 -26.71 8.64 5.23
N ASP A 562 -27.87 8.76 4.59
CA ASP A 562 -28.11 9.74 3.54
C ASP A 562 -28.08 11.19 4.09
N SER A 563 -29.06 11.55 4.91
CA SER A 563 -29.16 12.90 5.47
C SER A 563 -29.89 12.93 6.81
N ILE A 564 -29.94 14.10 7.45
CA ILE A 564 -30.78 14.30 8.64
C ILE A 564 -32.29 14.21 8.28
N LYS A 565 -32.65 14.55 7.03
CA LYS A 565 -34.04 14.51 6.54
C LYS A 565 -34.48 13.12 6.09
N ASN A 566 -33.54 12.32 5.58
CA ASN A 566 -33.73 10.91 5.23
C ASN A 566 -32.71 10.09 6.04
N PRO A 567 -33.01 9.78 7.32
CA PRO A 567 -32.05 9.20 8.27
C PRO A 567 -31.75 7.71 8.02
N LYS A 568 -31.99 7.19 6.82
CA LYS A 568 -31.74 5.78 6.48
C LYS A 568 -30.24 5.50 6.40
N VAL A 569 -29.79 4.38 6.97
CA VAL A 569 -28.46 3.82 6.69
C VAL A 569 -28.42 3.27 5.27
N ILE A 570 -27.48 3.76 4.47
CA ILE A 570 -27.33 3.45 3.04
C ILE A 570 -26.25 2.39 2.82
N ALA A 571 -25.17 2.45 3.59
CA ALA A 571 -23.99 1.60 3.43
C ALA A 571 -23.22 1.46 4.76
N ASP A 572 -22.33 0.47 4.83
CA ASP A 572 -21.33 0.34 5.90
C ASP A 572 -19.92 0.11 5.38
N PHE A 573 -18.96 0.50 6.23
CA PHE A 573 -17.52 0.36 6.01
C PHE A 573 -16.81 -0.03 7.32
N SER A 574 -15.56 -0.44 7.18
CA SER A 574 -14.70 -0.82 8.29
C SER A 574 -13.33 -0.16 8.17
N LEU A 575 -12.75 0.20 9.31
CA LEU A 575 -11.32 0.48 9.45
C LEU A 575 -10.67 -0.59 10.34
N PRO A 576 -9.44 -1.06 10.03
CA PRO A 576 -8.75 -2.10 10.80
C PRO A 576 -8.10 -1.58 12.09
N TYR A 577 -8.43 -0.36 12.51
CA TYR A 577 -7.99 0.29 13.74
C TYR A 577 -9.13 1.15 14.31
N ILE A 578 -9.10 1.41 15.63
CA ILE A 578 -9.99 2.38 16.27
C ILE A 578 -9.59 3.78 15.78
N CYS A 579 -10.47 4.40 15.00
CA CYS A 579 -10.28 5.73 14.44
C CYS A 579 -11.00 6.82 15.25
N CYS A 580 -10.56 8.06 15.06
CA CYS A 580 -10.88 9.21 15.89
C CYS A 580 -12.34 9.65 15.80
N THR A 581 -13.14 9.40 16.84
CA THR A 581 -14.21 10.31 17.23
C THR A 581 -13.59 11.70 17.49
N PRO A 582 -13.96 12.77 16.74
CA PRO A 582 -13.41 14.10 16.96
C PRO A 582 -13.62 14.56 18.41
N LYS A 583 -12.55 14.67 19.19
CA LYS A 583 -12.65 15.11 20.60
C LYS A 583 -12.96 16.61 20.65
N ALA A 584 -14.16 16.99 21.08
CA ALA A 584 -14.45 18.39 21.38
C ALA A 584 -13.52 18.87 22.51
N ILE A 585 -12.65 19.82 22.19
CA ILE A 585 -11.87 20.53 23.19
C ILE A 585 -12.83 21.48 23.90
N ILE A 586 -13.19 21.15 25.15
CA ILE A 586 -13.98 22.03 26.00
C ILE A 586 -13.14 23.27 26.28
N LYS A 587 -13.62 24.44 25.86
CA LYS A 587 -13.01 25.73 26.20
C LYS A 587 -14.08 26.65 26.78
N LEU A 588 -13.74 27.33 27.86
CA LEU A 588 -14.53 28.38 28.47
C LEU A 588 -13.62 29.55 28.78
N SER A 589 -14.04 30.78 28.48
CA SER A 589 -13.30 31.97 28.88
C SER A 589 -14.23 33.14 29.22
N LEU A 590 -13.72 34.01 30.09
CA LEU A 590 -14.31 35.30 30.46
C LEU A 590 -13.35 36.43 30.03
N PRO A 591 -13.85 37.65 29.77
CA PRO A 591 -13.02 38.81 29.41
C PRO A 591 -12.03 39.25 30.51
N THR A 592 -12.27 38.88 31.77
CA THR A 592 -11.44 39.20 32.93
C THR A 592 -11.52 38.07 33.96
N SER A 593 -10.50 37.92 34.80
CA SER A 593 -10.46 37.02 35.96
C SER A 593 -10.75 37.72 37.30
N VAL A 594 -10.93 39.05 37.31
CA VAL A 594 -11.32 39.83 38.49
C VAL A 594 -12.38 40.87 38.09
N ILE A 595 -13.39 41.08 38.93
CA ILE A 595 -14.48 42.04 38.69
C ILE A 595 -15.04 42.63 40.01
N CYS A 596 -15.46 43.90 39.98
CA CYS A 596 -16.06 44.56 41.14
C CYS A 596 -17.52 44.13 41.32
N ALA A 597 -17.97 44.00 42.57
CA ALA A 597 -19.30 43.51 42.94
C ALA A 597 -20.44 44.26 42.20
N GLU A 598 -20.34 45.58 42.06
CA GLU A 598 -21.36 46.42 41.43
C GLU A 598 -21.22 46.58 39.91
N SER A 599 -20.33 45.82 39.26
CA SER A 599 -20.15 45.87 37.80
C SER A 599 -21.33 45.28 37.01
N ASN A 600 -21.41 45.64 35.71
CA ASN A 600 -22.39 45.05 34.79
C ASN A 600 -22.03 43.59 34.42
N PRO A 601 -23.00 42.73 34.06
CA PRO A 601 -22.72 41.35 33.66
C PRO A 601 -21.83 41.23 32.42
N ILE A 602 -20.91 40.26 32.42
CA ILE A 602 -19.96 39.99 31.34
C ILE A 602 -20.25 38.65 30.63
N PRO A 603 -20.11 38.54 29.30
CA PRO A 603 -20.44 37.32 28.58
C PRO A 603 -19.38 36.22 28.69
N PHE A 604 -19.81 34.97 28.79
CA PHE A 604 -18.93 33.81 28.56
C PHE A 604 -18.72 33.56 27.07
N THR A 605 -17.51 33.09 26.71
CA THR A 605 -17.23 32.43 25.43
C THR A 605 -17.05 30.93 25.68
N VAL A 606 -17.89 30.10 25.06
CA VAL A 606 -17.92 28.64 25.31
C VAL A 606 -17.84 27.83 24.02
N SER A 607 -16.99 26.80 24.03
CA SER A 607 -16.88 25.80 22.98
C SER A 607 -17.05 24.38 23.55
N PRO A 608 -17.97 23.56 23.03
CA PRO A 608 -18.93 23.88 21.97
C PRO A 608 -20.00 24.89 22.44
N MET A 609 -20.58 25.67 21.51
CA MET A 609 -21.54 26.76 21.80
C MET A 609 -22.83 26.36 22.53
N ASN A 610 -23.07 25.06 22.79
CA ASN A 610 -24.21 24.56 23.57
C ASN A 610 -23.80 23.98 24.94
N GLY A 611 -22.59 24.26 25.42
CA GLY A 611 -22.16 23.88 26.76
C GLY A 611 -22.99 24.55 27.85
N VAL A 612 -23.50 23.76 28.81
CA VAL A 612 -24.19 24.26 30.00
C VAL A 612 -23.14 24.65 31.04
N ILE A 613 -23.11 25.93 31.41
CA ILE A 613 -22.15 26.48 32.37
C ILE A 613 -22.75 26.48 33.79
N LYS A 614 -21.97 26.04 34.78
CA LYS A 614 -22.29 26.20 36.21
C LYS A 614 -21.07 26.69 36.98
N ALA A 615 -21.28 27.65 37.89
CA ALA A 615 -20.29 28.04 38.90
C ALA A 615 -20.12 26.94 39.95
N SER A 616 -18.96 26.91 40.61
CA SER A 616 -18.68 26.04 41.75
C SER A 616 -19.34 26.53 43.03
N VAL A 617 -19.49 27.84 43.19
CA VAL A 617 -20.16 28.52 44.32
C VAL A 617 -20.92 29.77 43.84
N GLY A 618 -21.98 30.14 44.55
CA GLY A 618 -22.80 31.34 44.28
C GLY A 618 -23.70 31.26 43.04
N ASN A 619 -24.59 32.25 42.88
CA ASN A 619 -25.57 32.34 41.80
C ASN A 619 -25.14 33.26 40.64
N GLY A 620 -23.82 33.48 40.48
CA GLY A 620 -23.24 34.43 39.53
C GLY A 620 -23.43 34.12 38.04
N VAL A 621 -23.93 32.94 37.66
CA VAL A 621 -24.14 32.57 36.24
C VAL A 621 -25.61 32.74 35.86
N LYS A 622 -25.89 33.60 34.87
CA LYS A 622 -27.24 33.87 34.34
C LYS A 622 -27.27 33.66 32.82
N ILE A 623 -28.47 33.55 32.26
CA ILE A 623 -28.69 33.56 30.81
C ILE A 623 -29.45 34.83 30.46
N ILE A 624 -28.88 35.67 29.60
CA ILE A 624 -29.51 36.89 29.07
C ILE A 624 -29.52 36.76 27.54
N ASN A 625 -30.69 36.93 26.92
CA ASN A 625 -30.90 36.83 25.47
C ASN A 625 -30.34 35.53 24.82
N GLY A 626 -30.34 34.42 25.56
CA GLY A 626 -29.83 33.12 25.10
C GLY A 626 -28.30 32.94 25.22
N GLN A 627 -27.57 33.93 25.73
CA GLN A 627 -26.14 33.83 26.02
C GLN A 627 -25.90 33.69 27.54
N TYR A 628 -24.98 32.84 27.94
CA TYR A 628 -24.52 32.76 29.33
C TYR A 628 -23.65 33.99 29.66
N VAL A 629 -23.94 34.61 30.80
CA VAL A 629 -23.20 35.74 31.36
C VAL A 629 -22.83 35.46 32.81
N PHE A 630 -21.72 36.06 33.27
CA PHE A 630 -21.38 36.18 34.68
C PHE A 630 -21.85 37.54 35.20
N ASP A 631 -22.72 37.53 36.20
CA ASP A 631 -23.30 38.69 36.86
C ASP A 631 -22.74 38.80 38.29
N PRO A 632 -21.82 39.75 38.56
CA PRO A 632 -21.18 39.85 39.87
C PRO A 632 -22.15 40.26 40.99
N LYS A 633 -23.24 41.00 40.67
CA LYS A 633 -24.30 41.38 41.63
C LYS A 633 -25.16 40.20 42.09
N ALA A 634 -25.00 39.04 41.46
CA ALA A 634 -25.67 37.79 41.84
C ALA A 634 -24.77 36.85 42.68
N VAL A 635 -23.56 37.29 43.02
CA VAL A 635 -22.66 36.61 43.95
C VAL A 635 -22.92 37.16 45.35
N GLU A 636 -23.10 36.25 46.32
CA GLU A 636 -23.32 36.61 47.72
C GLU A 636 -22.01 37.12 48.35
N GLU A 637 -22.10 38.13 49.23
CA GLU A 637 -20.94 38.81 49.82
C GLU A 637 -19.93 37.86 50.49
N GLN A 638 -20.40 36.74 51.06
CA GLN A 638 -19.56 35.71 51.66
C GLN A 638 -18.54 35.07 50.69
N PHE A 639 -18.78 35.15 49.38
CA PHE A 639 -17.87 34.65 48.34
C PHE A 639 -16.98 35.75 47.73
N TYR A 640 -17.13 37.02 48.15
CA TYR A 640 -16.19 38.06 47.73
C TYR A 640 -14.79 37.74 48.25
N GLY A 641 -13.77 38.04 47.43
CA GLY A 641 -12.39 37.66 47.72
C GLY A 641 -12.04 36.19 47.42
N GLN A 642 -13.01 35.31 47.14
CA GLN A 642 -12.78 33.91 46.79
C GLN A 642 -12.69 33.69 45.28
N GLU A 643 -12.03 32.60 44.86
CA GLU A 643 -11.94 32.21 43.46
C GLU A 643 -13.14 31.32 43.07
N ILE A 644 -13.99 31.82 42.18
CA ILE A 644 -15.16 31.11 41.65
C ILE A 644 -14.72 30.42 40.36
N THR A 645 -14.82 29.09 40.34
CA THR A 645 -14.46 28.24 39.20
C THR A 645 -15.70 27.76 38.46
N PHE A 646 -15.54 27.37 37.19
CA PHE A 646 -16.66 26.97 36.35
C PHE A 646 -16.55 25.52 35.86
N THR A 647 -17.72 24.95 35.53
CA THR A 647 -17.83 23.67 34.84
C THR A 647 -18.65 23.84 33.56
N VAL A 648 -18.29 23.10 32.50
CA VAL A 648 -19.09 22.97 31.27
C VAL A 648 -19.55 21.53 31.14
N ASN A 649 -20.86 21.31 31.07
CA ASN A 649 -21.48 19.98 31.03
C ASN A 649 -20.99 19.04 32.16
N GLY A 650 -20.71 19.60 33.34
CA GLY A 650 -20.24 18.86 34.52
C GLY A 650 -18.74 18.53 34.55
N LYS A 651 -17.95 18.96 33.56
CA LYS A 651 -16.48 18.89 33.61
C LYS A 651 -15.88 20.23 34.02
N ALA A 652 -14.88 20.21 34.91
CA ALA A 652 -14.16 21.41 35.35
C ALA A 652 -13.40 22.07 34.20
N THR A 653 -13.30 23.40 34.24
CA THR A 653 -12.47 24.21 33.35
C THR A 653 -11.41 24.96 34.14
N ASP A 654 -10.37 25.41 33.45
CA ASP A 654 -9.34 26.35 33.94
C ASP A 654 -9.85 27.79 34.09
N CYS A 655 -11.02 28.10 33.54
CA CYS A 655 -11.68 29.40 33.72
C CYS A 655 -12.16 29.58 35.18
N SER A 656 -11.70 30.68 35.79
CA SER A 656 -12.15 31.18 37.10
C SER A 656 -12.35 32.70 37.08
N ILE A 657 -13.04 33.23 38.09
CA ILE A 657 -13.18 34.67 38.34
C ILE A 657 -13.26 34.96 39.84
N LYS A 658 -12.78 36.13 40.25
CA LYS A 658 -12.83 36.64 41.63
C LYS A 658 -13.67 37.92 41.68
N VAL A 659 -14.66 37.96 42.57
CA VAL A 659 -15.48 39.16 42.83
C VAL A 659 -14.91 39.92 44.03
N ILE A 660 -14.83 41.24 43.95
CA ILE A 660 -14.22 42.10 44.99
C ILE A 660 -15.18 43.26 45.36
N SER A 661 -15.26 43.60 46.64
CA SER A 661 -16.03 44.72 47.19
C SER A 661 -15.36 46.07 46.90
N GLU A 662 -16.15 47.11 46.66
CA GLU A 662 -15.65 48.46 46.44
C GLU A 662 -15.19 49.16 47.74
N PRO A 663 -14.25 50.13 47.70
CA PRO A 663 -13.82 50.88 48.90
C PRO A 663 -14.88 51.87 49.42
N ASP A 664 -14.91 52.08 50.74
CA ASP A 664 -15.79 53.05 51.40
C ASP A 664 -15.02 53.95 52.40
N VAL A 665 -14.56 55.12 51.94
CA VAL A 665 -13.81 56.10 52.77
C VAL A 665 -14.18 57.57 52.48
N LYS A 666 -13.93 58.45 53.46
CA LYS A 666 -14.23 59.89 53.46
C LYS A 666 -12.96 60.73 53.63
N ILE A 667 -12.86 61.86 52.90
CA ILE A 667 -11.65 62.72 52.85
C ILE A 667 -12.01 64.23 52.95
N GLU A 668 -11.28 65.02 53.77
CA GLU A 668 -11.52 66.47 53.98
C GLU A 668 -10.27 67.30 54.38
N VAL A 669 -10.23 68.60 54.06
CA VAL A 669 -9.09 69.53 54.31
C VAL A 669 -9.10 70.09 55.73
N VAL A 670 -7.91 70.37 56.30
CA VAL A 670 -7.73 70.84 57.69
C VAL A 670 -6.83 72.09 57.74
N GLU A 671 -7.31 73.15 58.39
CA GLU A 671 -6.62 74.45 58.49
C GLU A 671 -5.46 74.50 59.49
N PRO A 672 -4.47 75.41 59.34
CA PRO A 672 -4.37 76.47 58.33
C PRO A 672 -3.52 76.12 57.09
N VAL A 673 -3.80 76.80 55.97
CA VAL A 673 -2.92 76.83 54.78
C VAL A 673 -1.79 77.83 55.01
N ILE A 674 -0.55 77.42 54.73
CA ILE A 674 0.65 78.27 54.88
C ILE A 674 0.96 78.92 53.53
N TYR A 675 1.26 80.22 53.49
CA TYR A 675 1.50 81.01 52.26
C TYR A 675 2.98 81.44 52.10
N PRO A 676 3.44 81.82 50.88
CA PRO A 676 4.81 82.26 50.64
C PRO A 676 5.17 83.58 51.36
N GLY A 677 6.37 83.64 51.91
CA GLY A 677 6.90 84.83 52.59
C GLY A 677 8.40 84.73 52.85
N GLY A 678 9.14 85.82 52.60
CA GLY A 678 10.60 85.79 52.55
C GLY A 678 11.12 84.94 51.39
N ASP A 679 12.25 84.26 51.57
CA ASP A 679 12.87 83.40 50.55
C ASP A 679 12.11 82.08 50.29
N SER A 680 11.01 81.82 51.01
CA SER A 680 10.19 80.61 50.84
C SER A 680 9.03 80.85 49.88
N THR A 681 9.09 80.23 48.70
CA THR A 681 8.02 80.28 47.67
C THR A 681 6.92 79.22 47.86
N ALA A 682 6.84 78.61 49.05
CA ALA A 682 6.03 77.43 49.29
C ALA A 682 4.68 77.72 49.96
N THR A 683 3.66 76.99 49.50
CA THR A 683 2.32 76.92 50.07
C THR A 683 2.04 75.49 50.55
N ILE A 684 1.51 75.30 51.75
CA ILE A 684 1.26 73.94 52.31
C ILE A 684 -0.22 73.76 52.64
N VAL A 685 -0.81 72.66 52.16
CA VAL A 685 -2.17 72.20 52.48
C VAL A 685 -2.12 70.88 53.26
N ASN A 686 -3.06 70.64 54.17
CA ASN A 686 -3.17 69.43 54.97
C ASN A 686 -4.58 68.83 54.83
N VAL A 687 -4.68 67.50 54.73
CA VAL A 687 -5.91 66.74 54.43
C VAL A 687 -6.00 65.52 55.35
N LYS A 688 -7.22 65.08 55.68
CA LYS A 688 -7.50 63.91 56.52
C LYS A 688 -8.43 62.91 55.82
N VAL A 689 -8.12 61.63 55.97
CA VAL A 689 -8.86 60.45 55.49
C VAL A 689 -9.45 59.70 56.69
N SER A 690 -10.65 59.11 56.52
CA SER A 690 -11.33 58.31 57.55
C SER A 690 -12.28 57.28 56.91
N GLY A 691 -12.47 56.12 57.55
CA GLY A 691 -13.34 55.03 57.09
C GLY A 691 -12.97 53.70 57.74
N THR A 692 -13.76 52.65 57.53
CA THR A 692 -13.37 51.29 57.95
C THR A 692 -12.26 50.76 57.04
N ASN A 693 -11.22 50.15 57.62
CA ASN A 693 -10.07 49.58 56.91
C ASN A 693 -9.34 50.57 55.97
N PHE A 694 -9.47 51.88 56.20
CA PHE A 694 -8.89 52.90 55.32
C PHE A 694 -7.36 52.76 55.15
N ALA A 695 -6.64 52.22 56.12
CA ALA A 695 -5.19 52.01 56.03
C ALA A 695 -4.78 50.90 55.02
N ASP A 696 -5.70 49.99 54.69
CA ASP A 696 -5.43 48.82 53.85
C ASP A 696 -5.55 49.13 52.35
N TYR A 697 -6.24 50.22 51.99
CA TYR A 697 -6.41 50.65 50.59
C TYR A 697 -5.20 51.43 50.06
N ASP A 698 -5.05 51.45 48.73
CA ASP A 698 -4.04 52.25 48.04
C ASP A 698 -4.65 53.58 47.56
N TYR A 699 -3.99 54.70 47.83
CA TYR A 699 -4.50 56.03 47.54
C TYR A 699 -3.61 56.72 46.51
N SER A 700 -4.21 57.29 45.47
CA SER A 700 -3.52 58.12 44.49
C SER A 700 -4.18 59.49 44.38
N TRP A 701 -3.41 60.56 44.50
CA TRP A 701 -3.91 61.92 44.66
C TRP A 701 -3.43 62.82 43.52
N ASP A 702 -4.35 63.45 42.80
CA ASP A 702 -4.03 64.54 41.89
C ASP A 702 -4.19 65.86 42.64
N PHE A 703 -3.10 66.32 43.27
CA PHE A 703 -3.04 67.61 43.96
C PHE A 703 -3.01 68.80 43.01
N LEU A 704 -2.77 68.59 41.71
CA LEU A 704 -2.57 69.65 40.70
C LEU A 704 -3.79 69.84 39.78
N GLY A 705 -4.83 69.02 39.90
CA GLY A 705 -6.05 69.09 39.09
C GLY A 705 -5.80 68.80 37.60
N ASN A 706 -4.70 68.12 37.26
CA ASN A 706 -4.22 67.91 35.89
C ASN A 706 -4.07 66.42 35.51
N ASP A 707 -4.67 65.52 36.29
CA ASP A 707 -4.63 64.07 36.13
C ASP A 707 -3.22 63.45 36.31
N VAL A 708 -2.32 64.17 36.99
CA VAL A 708 -1.07 63.60 37.51
C VAL A 708 -1.28 63.12 38.94
N TRP A 709 -1.62 61.84 39.07
CA TRP A 709 -1.95 61.20 40.34
C TRP A 709 -0.70 60.65 41.04
N VAL A 710 -0.42 61.08 42.28
CA VAL A 710 0.70 60.60 43.11
C VAL A 710 0.21 59.65 44.21
N PRO A 711 0.79 58.44 44.34
CA PRO A 711 0.40 57.49 45.37
C PRO A 711 0.93 57.94 46.74
N ILE A 712 0.02 58.35 47.64
CA ILE A 712 0.34 58.80 48.99
C ILE A 712 -0.66 58.17 49.96
N LYS A 713 -0.22 57.18 50.74
CA LYS A 713 -1.05 56.65 51.83
C LYS A 713 -1.17 57.67 52.97
N PRO A 714 -2.34 57.81 53.59
CA PRO A 714 -2.46 58.54 54.84
C PRO A 714 -1.60 57.90 55.94
N ASP A 715 -1.17 58.71 56.90
CA ASP A 715 -0.46 58.21 58.08
C ASP A 715 -1.37 57.38 59.00
N VAL A 716 -0.80 56.84 60.09
CA VAL A 716 -1.52 56.01 61.07
C VAL A 716 -2.68 56.73 61.79
N HIS A 717 -2.83 58.04 61.62
CA HIS A 717 -3.93 58.86 62.16
C HIS A 717 -4.86 59.42 61.05
N GLY A 718 -4.60 59.09 59.78
CA GLY A 718 -5.40 59.48 58.64
C GLY A 718 -4.89 60.69 57.84
N PHE A 719 -3.73 61.28 58.14
CA PHE A 719 -3.33 62.57 57.55
C PHE A 719 -2.44 62.46 56.30
N VAL A 720 -2.60 63.43 55.39
CA VAL A 720 -1.77 63.66 54.20
C VAL A 720 -1.50 65.16 54.05
N SER A 721 -0.24 65.56 53.87
CA SER A 721 0.17 66.96 53.67
C SER A 721 0.85 67.13 52.32
N TYR A 722 0.49 68.17 51.57
CA TYR A 722 1.10 68.46 50.27
C TYR A 722 1.61 69.91 50.19
N LYS A 723 2.79 70.08 49.61
CA LYS A 723 3.53 71.35 49.58
C LYS A 723 3.75 71.80 48.14
N TYR A 724 2.98 72.79 47.72
CA TYR A 724 3.12 73.46 46.45
C TYR A 724 4.27 74.47 46.52
N TYR A 725 5.10 74.54 45.48
CA TYR A 725 6.15 75.54 45.36
C TYR A 725 5.87 76.39 44.12
N ASN A 726 5.87 77.72 44.26
CA ASN A 726 5.48 78.66 43.20
C ASN A 726 4.09 78.39 42.61
N LEU A 727 3.13 78.03 43.47
CA LEU A 727 1.74 77.76 43.10
C LEU A 727 1.19 78.90 42.20
N ASP A 728 0.55 78.57 41.07
CA ASP A 728 -0.11 79.57 40.22
C ASP A 728 -1.48 79.95 40.79
N LEU A 729 -1.85 81.18 40.55
CA LEU A 729 -2.72 81.96 41.42
C LEU A 729 -3.79 82.70 40.61
N LYS A 730 -3.71 82.61 39.28
CA LYS A 730 -4.87 82.82 38.39
C LYS A 730 -5.72 81.55 38.26
N ASN A 731 -5.17 80.38 38.60
CA ASN A 731 -5.83 79.08 38.48
C ASN A 731 -5.50 78.22 39.71
N ILE A 732 -6.37 78.21 40.72
CA ILE A 732 -6.14 77.40 41.92
C ILE A 732 -6.48 75.93 41.61
N PRO A 733 -5.56 74.97 41.80
CA PRO A 733 -5.81 73.57 41.46
C PRO A 733 -6.99 72.95 42.22
N VAL A 734 -7.66 72.00 41.58
CA VAL A 734 -8.69 71.15 42.20
C VAL A 734 -8.04 69.84 42.63
N ILE A 735 -8.04 69.54 43.92
CA ILE A 735 -7.44 68.30 44.43
C ILE A 735 -8.42 67.14 44.17
N ARG A 736 -7.95 66.03 43.60
CA ARG A 736 -8.73 64.81 43.38
C ARG A 736 -8.04 63.60 44.02
N VAL A 737 -8.80 62.58 44.43
CA VAL A 737 -8.28 61.35 45.06
C VAL A 737 -8.93 60.10 44.46
N LYS A 738 -8.12 59.10 44.12
CA LYS A 738 -8.52 57.73 43.79
C LYS A 738 -8.19 56.83 44.97
N VAL A 739 -9.11 55.98 45.37
CA VAL A 739 -8.92 54.96 46.40
C VAL A 739 -9.12 53.59 45.77
N ASP A 740 -8.10 52.76 45.75
CA ASP A 740 -8.08 51.43 45.15
C ASP A 740 -8.11 50.34 46.22
N GLY A 741 -9.16 49.52 46.18
CA GLY A 741 -9.32 48.31 46.98
C GLY A 741 -9.12 47.06 46.14
N SER A 742 -7.87 46.75 45.79
CA SER A 742 -7.49 45.54 45.05
C SER A 742 -8.14 45.41 43.66
N GLY A 743 -8.26 46.52 42.92
CA GLY A 743 -8.76 46.59 41.55
C GLY A 743 -10.11 47.30 41.39
N CYS A 744 -10.70 47.79 42.49
CA CYS A 744 -11.96 48.55 42.49
C CYS A 744 -11.71 49.95 43.04
N ILE A 745 -12.07 50.99 42.26
CA ILE A 745 -11.60 52.37 42.48
C ILE A 745 -12.75 53.33 42.80
N GLN A 746 -12.61 54.09 43.89
CA GLN A 746 -13.50 55.20 44.30
C GLN A 746 -12.83 56.56 44.03
N ASP A 747 -13.53 57.52 43.41
CA ASP A 747 -13.02 58.87 43.09
C ASP A 747 -13.64 59.96 44.01
N VAL A 748 -12.82 60.90 44.52
CA VAL A 748 -13.20 62.00 45.45
C VAL A 748 -12.58 63.34 45.01
N ILE A 749 -13.23 64.50 45.25
CA ILE A 749 -12.81 65.83 44.72
C ILE A 749 -12.94 66.97 45.77
N ILE A 750 -11.98 67.90 45.81
CA ILE A 750 -11.84 69.02 46.78
C ILE A 750 -11.45 70.34 46.05
N ARG A 751 -12.03 71.51 46.43
CA ARG A 751 -11.87 72.81 45.74
C ARG A 751 -11.53 74.00 46.68
N ASP A 752 -11.13 75.13 46.07
CA ASP A 752 -11.05 76.52 46.60
C ASP A 752 -10.06 76.83 47.76
N TRP A 753 -8.80 77.21 47.46
CA TRP A 753 -7.76 77.37 48.52
C TRP A 753 -6.55 78.40 48.37
N TYR A 754 -6.45 79.43 47.47
CA TYR A 754 -5.19 80.28 47.27
C TYR A 754 -5.19 81.68 46.42
N ASP A 755 -4.10 82.56 46.28
CA ASP A 755 -3.98 83.95 45.55
C ASP A 755 -2.53 84.64 45.23
N ALA A 756 -2.32 85.70 44.34
CA ALA A 756 -1.40 85.92 43.11
C ALA A 756 -0.15 86.89 42.83
N PRO A 757 0.93 86.48 42.02
CA PRO A 757 1.75 87.36 41.06
C PRO A 757 2.26 86.89 39.60
N VAL A 758 3.58 86.93 39.17
CA VAL A 758 4.22 87.26 37.79
C VAL A 758 4.88 86.15 36.86
N ARG A 759 5.27 86.38 35.53
CA ARG A 759 5.24 85.34 34.40
C ARG A 759 6.17 85.43 33.11
N LEU A 760 6.66 84.26 32.62
CA LEU A 760 7.08 83.89 31.22
C LEU A 760 6.77 82.38 30.99
N SER A 761 6.44 81.92 29.78
CA SER A 761 6.27 80.47 29.49
C SER A 761 6.71 79.99 28.09
N LEU A 762 6.96 78.67 27.99
CA LEU A 762 7.10 77.86 26.78
C LEU A 762 5.98 76.80 26.77
N ALA A 763 5.67 76.23 25.60
CA ALA A 763 4.66 75.17 25.46
C ALA A 763 5.02 73.85 26.19
N THR A 764 6.30 73.65 26.52
CA THR A 764 6.83 72.48 27.25
C THR A 764 8.10 72.88 28.01
N ASP A 765 8.39 72.21 29.12
CA ASP A 765 9.61 72.36 29.91
C ASP A 765 10.66 71.26 29.65
N ILE A 766 10.35 70.30 28.75
CA ILE A 766 11.28 69.28 28.24
C ILE A 766 11.09 69.14 26.72
N ILE A 767 12.18 69.08 25.96
CA ILE A 767 12.15 68.92 24.50
C ILE A 767 13.33 68.06 24.00
N CYS A 768 13.13 67.37 22.88
CA CYS A 768 14.17 66.53 22.28
C CYS A 768 15.22 67.38 21.54
N SER A 769 16.49 66.99 21.61
CA SER A 769 17.62 67.67 20.94
C SER A 769 17.65 67.52 19.40
N ALA A 770 16.54 67.10 18.80
CA ALA A 770 16.34 66.91 17.36
C ALA A 770 15.01 67.52 16.88
N SER A 771 14.28 68.22 17.76
CA SER A 771 12.98 68.84 17.46
C SER A 771 13.13 70.19 16.75
N ASP A 772 12.07 70.64 16.09
CA ASP A 772 11.98 71.99 15.55
C ASP A 772 11.89 73.06 16.65
N SER A 773 12.09 74.32 16.28
CA SER A 773 12.08 75.45 17.22
C SER A 773 10.67 75.79 17.69
N ILE A 774 10.50 76.07 19.00
CA ILE A 774 9.20 76.37 19.62
C ILE A 774 9.10 77.83 20.10
N PRO A 775 7.96 78.53 19.95
CA PRO A 775 7.80 79.91 20.40
C PRO A 775 7.58 80.03 21.93
N PHE A 776 7.94 81.19 22.50
CA PHE A 776 7.53 81.59 23.86
C PHE A 776 6.09 82.17 23.83
N ILE A 777 5.26 81.87 24.86
CA ILE A 777 3.79 82.02 24.76
C ILE A 777 3.15 82.98 25.80
N ASP A 778 3.68 83.12 27.02
CA ASP A 778 3.16 84.05 28.07
C ASP A 778 4.20 85.07 28.53
N LEU A 779 4.82 85.81 27.60
CA LEU A 779 5.77 86.88 27.91
C LEU A 779 5.06 88.07 28.56
N PHE A 780 5.26 88.32 29.88
CA PHE A 780 4.69 89.47 30.58
C PHE A 780 5.72 90.21 31.47
N PRO A 781 5.97 91.52 31.24
CA PRO A 781 5.37 92.38 30.22
C PRO A 781 5.77 91.98 28.79
N THR A 782 4.88 92.27 27.83
CA THR A 782 4.89 91.74 26.46
C THR A 782 6.02 92.26 25.56
N ASP A 783 6.77 93.26 26.01
CA ASP A 783 7.94 93.85 25.34
C ASP A 783 9.28 93.33 25.88
N GLY A 784 9.27 92.39 26.83
CA GLY A 784 10.46 91.97 27.56
C GLY A 784 11.47 91.17 26.75
N ILE A 785 12.77 91.47 26.93
CA ILE A 785 13.88 90.78 26.26
C ILE A 785 14.13 89.43 26.91
N VAL A 786 14.08 88.35 26.12
CA VAL A 786 14.34 86.97 26.57
C VAL A 786 15.80 86.60 26.33
N LYS A 787 16.48 86.08 27.37
CA LYS A 787 17.84 85.50 27.28
C LYS A 787 17.87 84.12 27.93
N ALA A 788 18.67 83.20 27.39
CA ALA A 788 18.96 81.89 27.98
C ALA A 788 20.20 81.94 28.91
N SER A 789 20.31 80.94 29.78
CA SER A 789 21.51 80.68 30.58
C SER A 789 22.75 80.36 29.73
N ALA A 790 23.93 80.61 30.30
CA ALA A 790 25.21 80.51 29.60
C ALA A 790 25.49 79.12 29.00
N GLY A 791 26.10 79.09 27.81
CA GLY A 791 26.37 77.89 27.01
C GLY A 791 25.19 77.40 26.14
N ALA A 792 24.01 78.04 26.26
CA ALA A 792 22.83 77.79 25.43
C ALA A 792 22.35 79.05 24.68
N GLU A 793 23.17 80.09 24.58
CA GLU A 793 22.78 81.41 24.04
C GLU A 793 22.29 81.33 22.59
N ALA A 794 22.92 80.49 21.77
CA ALA A 794 22.55 80.25 20.38
C ALA A 794 21.19 79.56 20.18
N SER A 795 20.57 79.06 21.26
CA SER A 795 19.25 78.42 21.21
C SER A 795 18.08 79.40 21.23
N VAL A 796 18.26 80.68 21.58
CA VAL A 796 17.17 81.67 21.54
C VAL A 796 17.22 82.43 20.21
N VAL A 797 16.20 82.24 19.38
CA VAL A 797 16.10 82.79 18.02
C VAL A 797 14.97 83.83 17.96
N SER A 798 15.32 85.07 17.60
CA SER A 798 14.37 86.18 17.47
C SER A 798 13.95 86.42 16.00
N GLY A 799 12.65 86.54 15.74
CA GLY A 799 12.11 86.84 14.41
C GLY A 799 10.76 87.56 14.48
N ASN A 800 10.58 88.60 13.65
CA ASN A 800 9.35 89.40 13.52
C ASN A 800 8.69 89.82 14.84
N GLY A 801 9.49 90.25 15.83
CA GLY A 801 8.99 90.71 17.14
C GLY A 801 8.60 89.59 18.11
N SER A 802 8.91 88.34 17.80
CA SER A 802 8.72 87.18 18.68
C SER A 802 10.04 86.44 18.95
N TYR A 803 10.11 85.76 20.09
CA TYR A 803 11.23 84.87 20.45
C TYR A 803 10.81 83.41 20.35
N SER A 804 11.77 82.55 20.01
CA SER A 804 11.62 81.09 19.97
C SER A 804 12.86 80.40 20.52
N PHE A 805 12.71 79.14 20.92
CA PHE A 805 13.77 78.28 21.43
C PHE A 805 14.04 77.14 20.44
N ASN A 806 15.28 77.04 19.97
CA ASN A 806 15.79 76.03 19.04
C ASN A 806 16.65 74.99 19.80
N PRO A 807 16.14 73.78 20.05
CA PRO A 807 16.87 72.77 20.82
C PRO A 807 18.10 72.21 20.10
N ASN A 808 18.14 72.28 18.76
CA ASN A 808 19.25 71.74 17.96
C ASN A 808 20.53 72.60 18.05
N ALA A 809 20.41 73.85 18.53
CA ALA A 809 21.53 74.76 18.75
C ALA A 809 22.08 74.72 20.19
N VAL A 810 21.54 73.86 21.06
CA VAL A 810 22.02 73.66 22.42
C VAL A 810 23.27 72.78 22.43
N ASN A 811 24.30 73.20 23.16
CA ASN A 811 25.52 72.41 23.34
C ASN A 811 25.20 71.08 24.06
N SER A 812 25.65 69.96 23.49
CA SER A 812 25.39 68.61 24.02
C SER A 812 25.90 68.36 25.43
N ALA A 813 26.87 69.14 25.92
CA ALA A 813 27.33 69.11 27.32
C ALA A 813 26.27 69.60 28.33
N LEU A 814 25.25 70.34 27.88
CA LEU A 814 24.13 70.82 28.69
C LEU A 814 22.89 69.92 28.59
N TYR A 815 22.93 68.85 27.80
CA TYR A 815 21.82 67.90 27.72
C TYR A 815 21.55 67.25 29.09
N GLY A 816 20.27 67.11 29.44
CA GLY A 816 19.84 66.66 30.76
C GLY A 816 19.95 67.72 31.87
N GLN A 817 20.35 68.96 31.57
CA GLN A 817 20.32 70.10 32.49
C GLN A 817 19.18 71.06 32.11
N TYR A 818 18.66 71.82 33.08
CA TYR A 818 17.64 72.84 32.81
C TYR A 818 18.30 74.14 32.35
N ILE A 819 17.99 74.56 31.12
CA ILE A 819 18.28 75.89 30.59
C ILE A 819 17.20 76.84 31.13
N THR A 820 17.60 77.94 31.76
CA THR A 820 16.67 78.89 32.40
C THR A 820 16.60 80.19 31.61
N PHE A 821 15.43 80.85 31.60
CA PHE A 821 15.24 82.10 30.87
C PHE A 821 14.96 83.30 31.78
N THR A 822 15.53 84.45 31.42
CA THR A 822 15.24 85.75 32.06
C THR A 822 14.43 86.63 31.12
N VAL A 823 13.49 87.41 31.67
CA VAL A 823 12.78 88.49 30.97
C VAL A 823 13.20 89.82 31.58
N ASN A 824 13.74 90.73 30.78
CA ASN A 824 14.30 92.00 31.25
C ASN A 824 15.27 91.79 32.43
N ASP A 825 16.14 90.78 32.30
CA ASP A 825 17.14 90.34 33.28
C ASP A 825 16.58 89.90 34.66
N LYS A 826 15.26 89.85 34.83
CA LYS A 826 14.62 89.19 35.98
C LYS A 826 14.46 87.69 35.71
N PRO A 827 14.79 86.82 36.68
CA PRO A 827 14.61 85.38 36.53
C PRO A 827 13.12 85.07 36.40
N THR A 828 12.80 84.20 35.45
CA THR A 828 11.45 83.64 35.32
C THR A 828 11.46 82.18 35.75
N ASN A 829 10.29 81.64 36.07
CA ASN A 829 10.13 80.20 36.26
C ASN A 829 10.20 79.40 34.94
N CYS A 830 10.26 80.09 33.79
CA CYS A 830 10.44 79.46 32.49
C CYS A 830 11.84 78.84 32.39
N ARG A 831 11.86 77.52 32.19
CA ARG A 831 13.06 76.71 31.99
C ARG A 831 12.73 75.56 31.05
N ILE A 832 13.71 75.09 30.30
CA ILE A 832 13.56 73.93 29.41
C ILE A 832 14.74 72.98 29.52
N LYS A 833 14.46 71.68 29.51
CA LYS A 833 15.45 70.61 29.56
C LYS A 833 15.57 69.98 28.18
N VAL A 834 16.74 70.10 27.55
CA VAL A 834 17.00 69.41 26.28
C VAL A 834 17.57 68.02 26.59
N ILE A 835 16.94 66.98 26.03
CA ILE A 835 17.32 65.57 26.25
C ILE A 835 17.77 64.97 24.91
N PRO A 836 18.84 64.15 24.86
CA PRO A 836 19.28 63.51 23.62
C PRO A 836 18.39 62.30 23.31
N PRO A 837 18.33 61.83 22.05
CA PRO A 837 17.65 60.59 21.71
C PRO A 837 18.13 59.41 22.58
N PRO A 838 17.23 58.53 23.05
CA PRO A 838 17.64 57.33 23.76
C PRO A 838 18.55 56.48 22.88
N LYS A 839 19.45 55.71 23.51
CA LYS A 839 20.42 54.87 22.80
C LYS A 839 20.55 53.51 23.48
N VAL A 840 19.99 52.49 22.84
CA VAL A 840 20.00 51.10 23.33
C VAL A 840 20.69 50.17 22.33
N ASN A 841 21.27 49.09 22.85
CA ASN A 841 21.75 47.95 22.08
C ASN A 841 20.70 46.84 22.18
N ILE A 842 20.40 46.17 21.06
CA ILE A 842 19.40 45.11 20.99
C ILE A 842 20.08 43.86 20.41
N ASN A 843 20.16 42.81 21.21
CA ASN A 843 20.56 41.47 20.78
C ASN A 843 19.34 40.54 20.80
N TYR A 844 19.40 39.40 20.11
CA TYR A 844 18.32 38.42 20.13
C TYR A 844 18.83 36.99 19.92
N THR A 845 17.99 36.02 20.29
CA THR A 845 18.11 34.59 19.99
C THR A 845 16.72 34.07 19.57
N VAL A 846 16.66 32.95 18.85
CA VAL A 846 15.38 32.39 18.36
C VAL A 846 15.30 30.91 18.67
N ASP A 847 14.19 30.53 19.32
CA ASP A 847 13.80 29.15 19.54
C ASP A 847 12.87 28.71 18.40
N TYR A 848 13.34 27.75 17.62
CA TYR A 848 12.66 27.26 16.42
C TYR A 848 11.73 26.08 16.72
N PRO A 849 10.71 25.82 15.88
CA PRO A 849 9.73 24.78 16.15
C PRO A 849 10.37 23.38 16.09
N ALA A 850 10.11 22.56 17.11
CA ALA A 850 10.54 21.17 17.20
C ALA A 850 9.35 20.25 17.56
N ASN A 851 9.50 18.95 17.29
CA ASN A 851 8.55 17.90 17.69
C ASN A 851 7.08 18.14 17.28
N GLY A 852 6.84 18.70 16.09
CA GLY A 852 5.49 18.94 15.54
C GLY A 852 4.81 20.22 16.04
N SER A 853 5.51 21.06 16.81
CA SER A 853 5.06 22.44 17.07
C SER A 853 5.17 23.29 15.79
N THR A 854 4.29 24.29 15.66
CA THR A 854 4.39 25.38 14.67
C THR A 854 4.74 26.73 15.30
N GLU A 855 5.13 26.71 16.58
CA GLU A 855 5.49 27.90 17.36
C GLU A 855 6.97 28.23 17.21
N THR A 856 7.28 29.48 16.87
CA THR A 856 8.63 30.07 16.90
C THR A 856 8.66 31.15 17.97
N THR A 857 9.67 31.19 18.83
CA THR A 857 9.81 32.25 19.84
C THR A 857 11.10 33.05 19.61
N ILE A 858 11.00 34.36 19.41
CA ILE A 858 12.18 35.25 19.49
C ILE A 858 12.35 35.73 20.93
N ASN A 859 13.56 35.62 21.46
CA ASN A 859 13.97 36.15 22.76
C ASN A 859 14.93 37.32 22.53
N ILE A 860 14.53 38.52 22.95
CA ILE A 860 15.25 39.78 22.70
C ILE A 860 15.84 40.29 24.02
N ASP A 861 17.15 40.55 24.00
CA ASP A 861 17.93 41.12 25.09
C ASP A 861 18.31 42.57 24.77
N VAL A 862 17.66 43.51 25.44
CA VAL A 862 17.97 44.95 25.37
C VAL A 862 18.98 45.31 26.45
N SER A 863 19.98 46.13 26.10
CA SER A 863 21.02 46.60 27.02
C SER A 863 21.51 48.00 26.66
N GLY A 864 22.21 48.67 27.58
CA GLY A 864 22.80 50.00 27.35
C GLY A 864 22.80 50.87 28.62
N PRO A 865 23.22 52.14 28.55
CA PRO A 865 23.04 53.08 29.65
C PRO A 865 21.55 53.41 29.82
N TYR A 866 21.05 53.40 31.06
CA TYR A 866 19.68 53.82 31.43
C TYR A 866 18.53 53.11 30.70
N PHE A 867 18.79 52.02 29.99
CA PHE A 867 17.81 51.31 29.16
C PHE A 867 16.58 50.81 29.93
N THR A 868 16.74 50.51 31.23
CA THR A 868 15.68 50.13 32.17
C THR A 868 14.72 51.28 32.52
N GLU A 869 15.09 52.53 32.24
CA GLU A 869 14.30 53.73 32.52
C GLU A 869 13.49 54.20 31.31
N TYR A 870 13.81 53.72 30.11
CA TYR A 870 13.05 54.02 28.89
C TYR A 870 11.73 53.21 28.80
N MET A 871 10.79 53.76 28.05
CA MET A 871 9.57 53.07 27.61
C MET A 871 9.84 52.44 26.24
N TYR A 872 9.26 51.28 25.99
CA TYR A 872 9.41 50.53 24.74
C TYR A 872 8.03 50.23 24.18
N GLU A 873 7.87 50.53 22.90
CA GLU A 873 6.72 50.10 22.12
C GLU A 873 7.23 49.18 20.99
N TRP A 874 6.59 48.03 20.82
CA TRP A 874 7.00 46.96 19.92
C TRP A 874 5.93 46.67 18.88
N ASP A 875 6.32 46.65 17.61
CA ASP A 875 5.54 46.11 16.50
C ASP A 875 6.16 44.78 16.08
N PHE A 876 5.75 43.70 16.76
CA PHE A 876 6.21 42.34 16.46
C PHE A 876 5.65 41.79 15.14
N LEU A 877 4.58 42.39 14.60
CA LEU A 877 3.89 41.90 13.41
C LEU A 877 4.27 42.66 12.13
N GLY A 878 5.08 43.72 12.22
CA GLY A 878 5.50 44.55 11.09
C GLY A 878 4.34 45.35 10.45
N THR A 879 3.29 45.63 11.23
CA THR A 879 2.04 46.25 10.77
C THR A 879 2.01 47.77 10.91
N GLY A 880 3.02 48.36 11.56
CA GLY A 880 3.02 49.74 12.02
C GLY A 880 2.26 49.97 13.34
N GLN A 881 1.65 48.93 13.93
CA GLN A 881 0.98 49.03 15.23
C GLN A 881 1.90 48.62 16.36
N PHE A 882 2.32 49.60 17.15
CA PHE A 882 3.21 49.39 18.30
C PHE A 882 2.39 49.16 19.58
N THR A 883 2.82 48.20 20.39
CA THR A 883 2.22 47.84 21.68
C THR A 883 3.25 48.02 22.82
N PRO A 884 2.89 48.30 24.08
CA PRO A 884 3.87 48.77 25.09
C PRO A 884 4.34 47.76 26.17
N PRO A 885 4.63 46.46 25.90
CA PRO A 885 5.26 45.61 26.92
C PRO A 885 6.73 46.02 27.13
N LYS A 886 7.04 46.46 28.36
CA LYS A 886 8.41 46.81 28.77
C LYS A 886 9.24 45.53 29.00
N PRO A 887 10.50 45.43 28.51
CA PRO A 887 11.37 44.30 28.80
C PRO A 887 11.65 44.12 30.29
N ILE A 888 11.46 42.91 30.81
CA ILE A 888 11.68 42.56 32.22
C ILE A 888 13.15 42.21 32.38
N ASN A 889 13.88 42.97 33.21
CA ASN A 889 15.35 42.89 33.34
C ASN A 889 16.09 42.94 31.99
N GLY A 890 15.53 43.69 31.01
CA GLY A 890 16.06 43.79 29.66
C GLY A 890 15.62 42.69 28.70
N LYS A 891 14.92 41.65 29.16
CA LYS A 891 14.48 40.52 28.35
C LYS A 891 13.01 40.68 27.94
N ILE A 892 12.70 40.38 26.69
CA ILE A 892 11.33 40.23 26.20
C ILE A 892 11.28 39.12 25.15
N SER A 893 10.23 38.30 25.21
CA SER A 893 10.02 37.20 24.26
C SER A 893 8.69 37.33 23.55
N TYR A 894 8.65 37.02 22.26
CA TYR A 894 7.43 37.01 21.46
C TYR A 894 7.31 35.71 20.67
N LYS A 895 6.12 35.11 20.71
CA LYS A 895 5.85 33.81 20.11
C LYS A 895 4.93 33.97 18.89
N TYR A 896 5.42 33.53 17.74
CA TYR A 896 4.67 33.42 16.49
C TYR A 896 4.14 31.99 16.34
N SER A 897 2.88 31.86 15.91
CA SER A 897 2.29 30.58 15.50
C SER A 897 2.12 30.57 13.99
N ASN A 898 2.58 29.53 13.29
CA ASN A 898 2.48 29.39 11.83
C ASN A 898 3.17 30.55 11.05
N LEU A 899 4.36 30.97 11.48
CA LEU A 899 5.13 32.04 10.83
C LEU A 899 5.45 31.71 9.36
N ASP A 900 5.11 32.61 8.42
CA ASP A 900 5.39 32.44 6.98
C ASP A 900 6.83 32.84 6.62
N PRO A 901 7.71 31.90 6.20
CA PRO A 901 9.09 32.21 5.83
C PRO A 901 9.24 33.12 4.61
N LYS A 902 8.18 33.33 3.81
CA LYS A 902 8.21 34.26 2.67
C LYS A 902 7.93 35.71 3.06
N ASN A 903 7.40 35.94 4.26
CA ASN A 903 7.00 37.27 4.74
C ASN A 903 7.35 37.43 6.22
N ILE A 904 8.65 37.39 6.53
CA ILE A 904 9.15 37.60 7.90
C ILE A 904 8.92 39.05 8.30
N PRO A 905 8.18 39.33 9.39
CA PRO A 905 7.90 40.69 9.81
C PRO A 905 9.17 41.36 10.32
N VAL A 906 9.41 42.58 9.86
CA VAL A 906 10.45 43.45 10.43
C VAL A 906 9.95 43.91 11.79
N ILE A 907 10.59 43.47 12.87
CA ILE A 907 10.17 43.85 14.23
C ILE A 907 10.56 45.30 14.47
N GLY A 908 9.55 46.16 14.59
CA GLY A 908 9.73 47.56 14.91
C GLY A 908 9.88 47.76 16.42
N VAL A 909 10.91 48.50 16.83
CA VAL A 909 11.15 48.87 18.23
C VAL A 909 11.21 50.39 18.33
N LYS A 910 10.26 50.98 19.03
CA LYS A 910 10.20 52.42 19.31
C LYS A 910 10.52 52.63 20.78
N VAL A 911 11.69 53.21 21.04
CA VAL A 911 12.17 53.51 22.40
C VAL A 911 11.87 54.97 22.69
N THR A 912 11.12 55.24 23.75
CA THR A 912 10.77 56.61 24.15
C THR A 912 11.33 56.92 25.54
N GLY A 913 11.95 58.09 25.67
CA GLY A 913 12.59 58.53 26.91
C GLY A 913 12.76 60.03 26.93
N GLY A 914 12.27 60.69 27.99
CA GLY A 914 12.44 62.13 28.19
C GLY A 914 11.93 63.02 27.05
N GLY A 915 10.86 62.63 26.35
CA GLY A 915 10.31 63.38 25.22
C GLY A 915 10.99 63.13 23.87
N CYS A 916 12.05 62.33 23.81
CA CYS A 916 12.62 61.82 22.56
C CYS A 916 12.09 60.43 22.20
N SER A 917 12.04 60.11 20.90
CA SER A 917 11.81 58.77 20.38
C SER A 917 12.97 58.33 19.47
N GLN A 918 13.46 57.10 19.66
CA GLN A 918 14.35 56.40 18.73
C GLN A 918 13.58 55.23 18.12
N TYR A 919 13.65 55.07 16.80
CA TYR A 919 13.19 53.85 16.13
C TYR A 919 14.38 52.95 15.77
N THR A 920 14.25 51.65 16.02
CA THR A 920 15.19 50.61 15.60
C THR A 920 14.38 49.45 15.03
N ALA A 921 14.89 48.80 14.00
CA ALA A 921 14.22 47.68 13.33
C ALA A 921 15.11 46.43 13.43
N ILE A 922 14.55 45.33 13.93
CA ILE A 922 15.19 44.02 13.85
C ILE A 922 14.77 43.36 12.53
N ARG A 923 15.74 43.14 11.65
CA ARG A 923 15.56 42.52 10.34
C ARG A 923 16.22 41.14 10.34
N ASP A 924 15.78 40.28 9.44
CA ASP A 924 16.41 39.00 9.10
C ASP A 924 16.63 38.08 10.33
N TRP A 925 15.80 38.25 11.35
CA TRP A 925 15.94 37.61 12.67
C TRP A 925 15.48 36.16 12.68
N TYR A 926 14.57 35.78 11.78
CA TYR A 926 14.10 34.41 11.63
C TYR A 926 14.94 33.68 10.59
N ASP A 927 15.75 32.73 11.05
CA ASP A 927 16.69 32.01 10.23
C ASP A 927 16.70 30.52 10.56
N ALA A 928 15.57 29.87 10.26
CA ALA A 928 15.26 28.50 10.67
C ALA A 928 16.42 27.51 10.40
N PRO A 929 16.80 26.67 11.38
CA PRO A 929 17.80 25.64 11.20
C PRO A 929 17.22 24.61 10.24
N VAL A 930 17.62 24.72 8.98
CA VAL A 930 17.14 23.80 7.96
C VAL A 930 17.62 22.40 8.27
N GLN A 931 16.68 21.48 8.46
CA GLN A 931 16.99 20.06 8.56
C GLN A 931 16.42 19.34 7.35
N LEU A 932 17.25 18.46 6.81
CA LEU A 932 16.92 17.56 5.74
C LEU A 932 17.33 16.20 6.23
N SER A 933 16.44 15.21 6.17
CA SER A 933 16.78 13.83 6.43
C SER A 933 16.38 12.96 5.25
N LEU A 934 17.37 12.26 4.70
CA LEU A 934 17.20 11.16 3.75
C LEU A 934 17.13 9.84 4.51
N PRO A 935 16.31 8.87 4.09
CA PRO A 935 16.27 7.54 4.72
C PRO A 935 17.54 6.70 4.45
N VAL A 936 18.33 7.06 3.44
CA VAL A 936 19.57 6.37 3.02
C VAL A 936 20.58 7.39 2.48
N ASN A 937 21.88 7.12 2.67
CA ASN A 937 23.00 8.00 2.25
C ASN A 937 23.79 7.48 1.04
N THR A 938 23.59 6.21 0.64
CA THR A 938 24.16 5.61 -0.57
C THR A 938 23.06 4.89 -1.31
N ILE A 939 22.91 5.13 -2.61
CA ILE A 939 21.86 4.53 -3.44
C ILE A 939 22.37 4.18 -4.84
N CYS A 940 21.61 3.34 -5.56
CA CYS A 940 21.97 2.90 -6.89
C CYS A 940 21.38 3.82 -7.98
N SER A 941 22.07 3.95 -9.10
CA SER A 941 21.67 4.83 -10.20
C SER A 941 20.28 4.53 -10.78
N GLU A 942 19.83 3.28 -10.67
CA GLU A 942 18.54 2.79 -11.19
C GLU A 942 17.44 2.74 -10.10
N SER A 943 17.68 3.28 -8.90
CA SER A 943 16.68 3.28 -7.81
C SER A 943 15.51 4.23 -8.09
N GLY A 944 14.34 3.96 -7.50
CA GLY A 944 13.19 4.87 -7.55
C GLY A 944 13.46 6.19 -6.81
N ALA A 945 12.61 7.20 -7.05
CA ALA A 945 12.73 8.50 -6.38
C ALA A 945 12.51 8.38 -4.86
N ILE A 946 13.38 9.00 -4.07
CA ILE A 946 13.43 8.88 -2.62
C ILE A 946 12.95 10.19 -1.97
N PRO A 947 11.89 10.17 -1.15
CA PRO A 947 11.39 11.38 -0.52
C PRO A 947 12.39 11.96 0.46
N PHE A 948 12.54 13.29 0.43
CA PHE A 948 13.16 14.05 1.51
C PHE A 948 12.12 14.30 2.60
N ASN A 949 12.53 14.15 3.87
CA ASN A 949 11.83 14.83 4.96
C ASN A 949 12.53 16.17 5.21
N VAL A 950 11.80 17.27 5.06
CA VAL A 950 12.30 18.65 5.08
C VAL A 950 11.70 19.39 6.27
N VAL A 951 12.53 20.08 7.05
CA VAL A 951 12.11 20.95 8.15
C VAL A 951 12.76 22.34 7.95
N PRO A 952 11.97 23.43 7.89
CA PRO A 952 10.50 23.45 7.84
C PRO A 952 9.97 22.80 6.55
N SER A 953 8.72 22.31 6.59
CA SER A 953 8.10 21.52 5.50
C SER A 953 7.90 22.27 4.17
N ASN A 954 8.06 23.60 4.18
CA ASN A 954 8.04 24.47 3.01
C ASN A 954 9.44 24.86 2.50
N GLY A 955 10.50 24.24 3.03
CA GLY A 955 11.88 24.46 2.59
C GLY A 955 12.12 23.96 1.16
N VAL A 956 12.71 24.82 0.32
CA VAL A 956 13.09 24.50 -1.06
C VAL A 956 14.40 23.71 -1.06
N VAL A 957 14.33 22.43 -1.40
CA VAL A 957 15.54 21.57 -1.52
C VAL A 957 16.24 21.84 -2.86
N ALA A 958 17.55 22.03 -2.83
CA ALA A 958 18.39 22.11 -4.02
C ALA A 958 19.69 21.32 -3.81
N ALA A 959 20.09 20.52 -4.82
CA ALA A 959 21.34 19.77 -4.80
C ALA A 959 22.56 20.65 -5.16
N SER A 960 23.75 20.14 -4.87
CA SER A 960 25.03 20.72 -5.34
C SER A 960 25.07 20.88 -6.87
N THR A 961 25.85 21.86 -7.34
CA THR A 961 25.93 22.26 -8.76
C THR A 961 26.15 21.09 -9.71
N GLY A 962 25.32 20.99 -10.75
CA GLY A 962 25.30 19.92 -11.74
C GLY A 962 24.38 18.73 -11.42
N ALA A 963 23.81 18.68 -10.20
CA ALA A 963 22.84 17.66 -9.77
C ALA A 963 21.40 18.19 -9.65
N GLU A 964 21.12 19.42 -10.07
CA GLU A 964 19.85 20.12 -9.85
C GLU A 964 18.64 19.37 -10.41
N SER A 965 18.79 18.76 -11.59
CA SER A 965 17.75 17.94 -12.25
C SER A 965 17.35 16.68 -11.48
N SER A 966 18.18 16.22 -10.53
CA SER A 966 17.89 15.04 -9.71
C SER A 966 16.97 15.32 -8.53
N VAL A 967 16.66 16.58 -8.22
CA VAL A 967 15.68 16.95 -7.18
C VAL A 967 14.36 17.32 -7.84
N ILE A 968 13.30 16.59 -7.54
CA ILE A 968 11.96 16.78 -8.09
C ILE A 968 10.97 17.20 -6.99
N SER A 969 10.05 18.11 -7.31
CA SER A 969 8.99 18.61 -6.43
C SER A 969 7.61 18.11 -6.88
N GLY A 970 6.77 17.74 -5.92
CA GLY A 970 5.39 17.31 -6.18
C GLY A 970 4.48 17.53 -4.97
N ALA A 971 3.22 17.08 -5.07
CA ALA A 971 2.20 17.30 -4.04
C ALA A 971 2.54 16.69 -2.66
N GLY A 972 3.48 15.74 -2.59
CA GLY A 972 4.00 15.14 -1.36
C GLY A 972 5.34 15.71 -0.86
N GLY A 973 5.82 16.83 -1.42
CA GLY A 973 7.11 17.45 -1.06
C GLY A 973 8.20 17.22 -2.11
N TYR A 974 9.46 17.24 -1.66
CA TYR A 974 10.64 17.03 -2.51
C TYR A 974 11.10 15.57 -2.47
N SER A 975 11.66 15.07 -3.58
CA SER A 975 12.36 13.77 -3.62
C SER A 975 13.61 13.82 -4.50
N PHE A 976 14.56 12.93 -4.23
CA PHE A 976 15.76 12.72 -5.03
C PHE A 976 15.56 11.55 -6.00
N ASN A 977 15.64 11.81 -7.30
CA ASN A 977 15.54 10.79 -8.35
C ASN A 977 16.91 10.56 -9.00
N PRO A 978 17.60 9.44 -8.71
CA PRO A 978 18.93 9.18 -9.24
C PRO A 978 18.96 9.03 -10.77
N ASN A 979 17.85 8.65 -11.41
CA ASN A 979 17.76 8.51 -12.87
C ASN A 979 17.85 9.84 -13.62
N LEU A 980 17.67 10.97 -12.93
CA LEU A 980 17.78 12.33 -13.48
C LEU A 980 19.11 13.01 -13.13
N LEU A 981 20.03 12.30 -12.48
CA LEU A 981 21.36 12.78 -12.16
C LEU A 981 22.29 12.67 -13.38
N ASN A 982 23.14 13.69 -13.58
CA ASN A 982 24.18 13.65 -14.59
C ASN A 982 25.17 12.49 -14.30
N PRO A 983 25.40 11.56 -15.25
CA PRO A 983 26.30 10.42 -15.04
C PRO A 983 27.73 10.77 -14.62
N ALA A 984 28.21 11.98 -14.93
CA ALA A 984 29.53 12.47 -14.49
C ALA A 984 29.64 12.67 -12.96
N LEU A 985 28.52 12.75 -12.24
CA LEU A 985 28.47 12.92 -10.78
C LEU A 985 28.29 11.61 -10.01
N HIS A 986 28.19 10.47 -10.70
CA HIS A 986 28.15 9.17 -10.02
C HIS A 986 29.44 8.91 -9.23
N GLY A 987 29.31 8.28 -8.06
CA GLY A 987 30.39 8.06 -7.10
C GLY A 987 30.80 9.29 -6.27
N GLN A 988 30.41 10.50 -6.69
CA GLN A 988 30.65 11.73 -5.94
C GLN A 988 29.65 11.89 -4.79
N VAL A 989 30.01 12.71 -3.80
CA VAL A 989 29.12 13.05 -2.67
C VAL A 989 28.30 14.26 -3.07
N ILE A 990 27.01 14.05 -3.32
CA ILE A 990 26.05 15.12 -3.61
C ILE A 990 25.56 15.67 -2.29
N THR A 991 25.80 16.96 -2.05
CA THR A 991 25.31 17.67 -0.86
C THR A 991 24.01 18.40 -1.18
N PHE A 992 23.17 18.57 -0.17
CA PHE A 992 21.91 19.28 -0.33
C PHE A 992 21.88 20.56 0.47
N THR A 993 21.27 21.56 -0.14
CA THR A 993 20.85 22.80 0.52
C THR A 993 19.33 22.81 0.67
N VAL A 994 18.86 23.53 1.68
CA VAL A 994 17.44 23.88 1.83
C VAL A 994 17.39 25.39 2.00
N ASN A 995 16.57 26.07 1.19
CA ASN A 995 16.53 27.53 1.11
C ASN A 995 17.92 28.18 0.91
N GLY A 996 18.83 27.51 0.19
CA GLY A 996 20.21 27.97 -0.05
C GLY A 996 21.20 27.69 1.08
N LYS A 997 20.77 27.18 2.23
CA LYS A 997 21.65 26.78 3.35
C LYS A 997 22.08 25.33 3.26
N GLN A 998 23.37 25.06 3.42
CA GLN A 998 23.95 23.71 3.39
C GLN A 998 23.47 22.86 4.58
N THR A 999 23.05 21.63 4.28
CA THR A 999 22.61 20.65 5.29
C THR A 999 23.71 19.62 5.57
N ASN A 1000 23.54 18.84 6.64
CA ASN A 1000 24.37 17.66 6.91
C ASN A 1000 23.98 16.44 6.04
N CYS A 1001 22.89 16.53 5.27
CA CYS A 1001 22.50 15.47 4.35
C CYS A 1001 23.37 15.48 3.09
N SER A 1002 23.86 14.30 2.75
CA SER A 1002 24.48 14.03 1.46
C SER A 1002 24.07 12.63 0.98
N ILE A 1003 24.09 12.45 -0.32
CA ILE A 1003 23.85 11.14 -0.95
C ILE A 1003 24.97 10.83 -1.93
N ARG A 1004 25.39 9.57 -1.98
CA ARG A 1004 26.26 9.05 -3.02
C ARG A 1004 25.45 8.16 -3.94
N VAL A 1005 25.32 8.55 -5.20
CA VAL A 1005 24.72 7.69 -6.23
C VAL A 1005 25.83 6.82 -6.82
N ILE A 1006 25.79 5.54 -6.51
CA ILE A 1006 26.70 4.53 -7.07
C ILE A 1006 26.08 4.01 -8.36
N MET A 1007 26.89 3.91 -9.42
CA MET A 1007 26.45 3.22 -10.63
C MET A 1007 26.14 1.76 -10.28
N THR A 1008 24.93 1.31 -10.59
CA THR A 1008 24.63 -0.12 -10.64
C THR A 1008 25.65 -0.77 -11.60
N PRO A 1009 26.22 -1.94 -11.28
CA PRO A 1009 27.05 -2.66 -12.23
C PRO A 1009 26.32 -2.79 -13.58
N LYS A 1010 27.03 -2.51 -14.68
CA LYS A 1010 26.53 -2.67 -16.06
C LYS A 1010 27.39 -3.70 -16.78
N VAL A 1011 27.38 -4.92 -16.25
CA VAL A 1011 28.02 -6.06 -16.93
C VAL A 1011 26.99 -6.87 -17.72
N GLY A 1012 27.43 -7.44 -18.82
CA GLY A 1012 26.72 -8.49 -19.54
C GLY A 1012 27.39 -9.83 -19.27
N ILE A 1013 26.60 -10.84 -18.94
CA ILE A 1013 27.09 -12.22 -18.79
C ILE A 1013 26.44 -13.05 -19.88
N SER A 1014 27.26 -13.68 -20.72
CA SER A 1014 26.83 -14.63 -21.74
C SER A 1014 27.41 -16.03 -21.46
N VAL A 1015 26.72 -17.07 -21.93
CA VAL A 1015 27.21 -18.44 -21.82
C VAL A 1015 28.26 -18.67 -22.90
N LYS A 1016 29.46 -19.11 -22.48
CA LYS A 1016 30.58 -19.46 -23.36
C LYS A 1016 30.47 -20.89 -23.85
N SER A 1017 30.26 -21.80 -22.90
CA SER A 1017 30.04 -23.23 -23.12
C SER A 1017 29.33 -23.81 -21.90
N VAL A 1018 28.71 -24.99 -22.10
CA VAL A 1018 28.26 -25.83 -21.00
C VAL A 1018 29.02 -27.14 -21.13
N ASP A 1019 29.79 -27.47 -20.10
CA ASP A 1019 30.41 -28.77 -19.95
C ASP A 1019 29.35 -29.67 -19.30
N TYR A 1020 28.66 -30.44 -20.15
CA TYR A 1020 27.64 -31.38 -19.71
C TYR A 1020 28.26 -32.57 -18.94
N PRO A 1021 27.50 -33.22 -18.06
CA PRO A 1021 28.03 -34.32 -17.26
C PRO A 1021 28.52 -35.47 -18.15
N ALA A 1022 29.74 -35.94 -17.90
CA ALA A 1022 30.37 -37.03 -18.63
C ALA A 1022 30.84 -38.15 -17.66
N GLY A 1023 30.61 -39.41 -18.04
CA GLY A 1023 30.85 -40.56 -17.17
C GLY A 1023 29.85 -40.62 -16.02
N ASN A 1024 30.31 -40.98 -14.83
CA ASN A 1024 29.48 -41.11 -13.62
C ASN A 1024 29.26 -39.79 -12.87
N SER A 1025 29.68 -38.65 -13.43
CA SER A 1025 29.45 -37.34 -12.81
C SER A 1025 28.03 -36.85 -13.08
N ASN A 1026 27.45 -36.17 -12.10
CA ASN A 1026 26.18 -35.44 -12.20
C ASN A 1026 26.38 -33.91 -12.19
N GLU A 1027 27.63 -33.44 -12.32
CA GLU A 1027 28.01 -32.04 -12.43
C GLU A 1027 27.78 -31.52 -13.86
N THR A 1028 26.95 -30.48 -14.00
CA THR A 1028 26.87 -29.64 -15.21
C THR A 1028 27.62 -28.35 -14.91
N LYS A 1029 28.73 -28.07 -15.61
CA LYS A 1029 29.51 -26.85 -15.41
C LYS A 1029 29.21 -25.84 -16.52
N VAL A 1030 28.65 -24.70 -16.13
CA VAL A 1030 28.34 -23.60 -17.04
C VAL A 1030 29.52 -22.63 -17.02
N ASN A 1031 30.17 -22.44 -18.16
CA ASN A 1031 31.23 -21.45 -18.32
C ASN A 1031 30.64 -20.20 -18.95
N PHE A 1032 30.89 -19.05 -18.34
CA PHE A 1032 30.39 -17.75 -18.78
C PHE A 1032 31.53 -16.86 -19.28
N VAL A 1033 31.20 -15.90 -20.14
CA VAL A 1033 32.02 -14.70 -20.36
C VAL A 1033 31.29 -13.50 -19.75
N VAL A 1034 31.97 -12.83 -18.82
CA VAL A 1034 31.57 -11.51 -18.32
C VAL A 1034 32.19 -10.43 -19.20
N SER A 1035 31.39 -9.42 -19.52
CA SER A 1035 31.77 -8.28 -20.35
C SER A 1035 31.19 -6.99 -19.76
N GLY A 1036 31.77 -5.85 -20.13
CA GLY A 1036 31.35 -4.52 -19.63
C GLY A 1036 32.44 -3.82 -18.81
N PRO A 1037 32.28 -2.53 -18.49
CA PRO A 1037 33.30 -1.75 -17.80
C PRO A 1037 33.52 -2.24 -16.36
N GLY A 1038 34.79 -2.45 -15.98
CA GLY A 1038 35.19 -2.71 -14.59
C GLY A 1038 34.80 -4.08 -14.02
N PHE A 1039 34.42 -5.06 -14.85
CA PHE A 1039 33.85 -6.34 -14.41
C PHE A 1039 34.74 -7.11 -13.41
N THR A 1040 36.07 -7.02 -13.53
CA THR A 1040 37.05 -7.65 -12.62
C THR A 1040 37.01 -7.10 -11.19
N ASN A 1041 36.32 -5.98 -10.96
CA ASN A 1041 36.31 -5.26 -9.69
C ASN A 1041 35.01 -5.49 -8.91
N TYR A 1042 34.14 -6.39 -9.40
CA TYR A 1042 32.85 -6.72 -8.78
C TYR A 1042 32.89 -8.12 -8.18
N THR A 1043 32.00 -8.41 -7.24
CA THR A 1043 31.80 -9.74 -6.66
C THR A 1043 30.59 -10.41 -7.32
N TYR A 1044 30.63 -11.73 -7.44
CA TYR A 1044 29.64 -12.53 -8.16
C TYR A 1044 29.08 -13.61 -7.25
N SER A 1045 27.78 -13.89 -7.34
CA SER A 1045 27.12 -14.91 -6.53
C SER A 1045 25.88 -15.48 -7.23
N VAL A 1046 25.49 -16.71 -6.89
CA VAL A 1046 24.22 -17.34 -7.30
C VAL A 1046 23.54 -17.90 -6.04
N ASP A 1047 22.28 -17.56 -5.84
CA ASP A 1047 21.46 -17.97 -4.68
C ASP A 1047 22.14 -17.74 -3.31
N GLY A 1048 22.95 -16.68 -3.22
CA GLY A 1048 23.72 -16.30 -2.02
C GLY A 1048 25.10 -16.95 -1.90
N ASN A 1049 25.43 -17.94 -2.73
CA ASN A 1049 26.76 -18.58 -2.76
C ASN A 1049 27.74 -17.76 -3.60
N PRO A 1050 28.94 -17.42 -3.10
CA PRO A 1050 29.92 -16.64 -3.85
C PRO A 1050 30.56 -17.46 -4.99
N LEU A 1051 30.77 -16.81 -6.13
CA LEU A 1051 31.50 -17.36 -7.27
C LEU A 1051 32.95 -16.85 -7.29
N SER A 1052 33.82 -17.59 -7.97
CA SER A 1052 35.18 -17.14 -8.27
C SER A 1052 35.15 -15.88 -9.16
N GLN A 1053 36.08 -14.95 -8.91
CA GLN A 1053 36.29 -13.78 -9.76
C GLN A 1053 36.55 -14.19 -11.23
N PRO A 1054 35.97 -13.48 -12.23
CA PRO A 1054 36.29 -13.70 -13.62
C PRO A 1054 37.75 -13.36 -13.93
N ASP A 1055 38.35 -14.09 -14.88
CA ASP A 1055 39.72 -13.81 -15.32
C ASP A 1055 39.83 -12.52 -16.17
N ALA A 1056 41.04 -12.15 -16.57
CA ALA A 1056 41.29 -10.95 -17.39
C ALA A 1056 40.60 -10.96 -18.76
N ASN A 1057 40.10 -12.11 -19.23
CA ASN A 1057 39.33 -12.27 -20.46
C ASN A 1057 37.82 -12.44 -20.19
N GLY A 1058 37.37 -12.26 -18.95
CA GLY A 1058 35.97 -12.38 -18.54
C GLY A 1058 35.52 -13.81 -18.22
N ASN A 1059 36.37 -14.83 -18.27
CA ASN A 1059 35.93 -16.21 -18.06
C ASN A 1059 35.64 -16.47 -16.58
N MET A 1060 34.48 -17.06 -16.29
CA MET A 1060 34.12 -17.59 -14.98
C MET A 1060 33.25 -18.85 -15.15
N SER A 1061 33.02 -19.62 -14.08
CA SER A 1061 32.19 -20.83 -14.17
C SER A 1061 31.37 -21.10 -12.92
N TYR A 1062 30.20 -21.73 -13.10
CA TYR A 1062 29.34 -22.22 -12.02
C TYR A 1062 28.96 -23.68 -12.28
N THR A 1063 29.02 -24.51 -11.25
CA THR A 1063 28.66 -25.94 -11.33
C THR A 1063 27.32 -26.20 -10.67
N LEU A 1064 26.44 -26.89 -11.37
CA LEU A 1064 25.12 -27.31 -10.91
C LEU A 1064 25.08 -28.84 -10.83
N MET A 1065 24.49 -29.38 -9.76
CA MET A 1065 24.31 -30.82 -9.57
C MET A 1065 22.94 -31.27 -10.08
N ASN A 1066 22.87 -32.45 -10.72
CA ASN A 1066 21.61 -33.10 -11.10
C ASN A 1066 20.65 -32.23 -11.93
N VAL A 1067 21.18 -31.43 -12.87
CA VAL A 1067 20.35 -30.56 -13.73
C VAL A 1067 19.36 -31.39 -14.56
N ASP A 1068 18.06 -31.13 -14.40
CA ASP A 1068 17.03 -31.70 -15.27
C ASP A 1068 16.97 -30.93 -16.61
N PRO A 1069 17.27 -31.58 -17.75
CA PRO A 1069 17.18 -30.96 -19.07
C PRO A 1069 15.77 -30.52 -19.47
N LYS A 1070 14.73 -31.02 -18.81
CA LYS A 1070 13.32 -30.64 -19.06
C LYS A 1070 12.87 -29.43 -18.22
N ASN A 1071 13.54 -29.16 -17.11
CA ASN A 1071 13.22 -28.06 -16.19
C ASN A 1071 14.50 -27.30 -15.80
N THR A 1072 15.12 -26.68 -16.79
CA THR A 1072 16.43 -26.06 -16.66
C THR A 1072 16.33 -24.80 -15.80
N PRO A 1073 16.95 -24.74 -14.60
CA PRO A 1073 16.76 -23.62 -13.69
C PRO A 1073 17.38 -22.35 -14.27
N ALA A 1074 16.68 -21.22 -14.11
CA ALA A 1074 17.24 -19.93 -14.49
C ALA A 1074 18.37 -19.55 -13.51
N ILE A 1075 19.58 -19.32 -14.02
CA ILE A 1075 20.74 -18.97 -13.18
C ILE A 1075 20.68 -17.46 -12.91
N ASN A 1076 20.36 -17.08 -11.68
CA ASN A 1076 20.32 -15.68 -11.27
C ASN A 1076 21.69 -15.26 -10.73
N VAL A 1077 22.55 -14.75 -11.60
CA VAL A 1077 23.86 -14.23 -11.19
C VAL A 1077 23.67 -12.83 -10.60
N LYS A 1078 23.93 -12.69 -9.30
CA LYS A 1078 23.95 -11.42 -8.59
C LYS A 1078 25.38 -10.88 -8.58
N VAL A 1079 25.58 -9.77 -9.29
CA VAL A 1079 26.84 -9.03 -9.41
C VAL A 1079 26.79 -7.83 -8.45
N SER A 1080 27.79 -7.64 -7.61
CA SER A 1080 27.83 -6.58 -6.59
C SER A 1080 29.14 -5.81 -6.61
N ASN A 1081 29.09 -4.48 -6.62
CA ASN A 1081 30.25 -3.62 -6.41
C ASN A 1081 30.47 -3.23 -4.92
N GLY A 1082 29.87 -3.99 -4.00
CA GLY A 1082 29.88 -3.74 -2.56
C GLY A 1082 28.62 -3.01 -2.08
N GLU A 1083 28.24 -1.94 -2.78
CA GLU A 1083 27.09 -1.08 -2.43
C GLU A 1083 25.84 -1.40 -3.26
N CYS A 1084 26.01 -1.64 -4.57
CA CYS A 1084 24.94 -1.83 -5.53
C CYS A 1084 25.03 -3.16 -6.25
N THR A 1085 23.86 -3.74 -6.57
CA THR A 1085 23.76 -5.09 -7.12
C THR A 1085 22.93 -5.14 -8.40
N GLN A 1086 23.50 -5.71 -9.46
CA GLN A 1086 22.81 -6.09 -10.69
C GLN A 1086 22.48 -7.58 -10.62
N THR A 1087 21.24 -7.98 -10.92
CA THR A 1087 20.88 -9.40 -11.09
C THR A 1087 20.71 -9.69 -12.57
N ILE A 1088 21.44 -10.69 -13.07
CA ILE A 1088 21.38 -11.14 -14.46
C ILE A 1088 20.80 -12.55 -14.44
N THR A 1089 19.57 -12.68 -14.91
CA THR A 1089 18.89 -13.96 -15.04
C THR A 1089 19.25 -14.60 -16.38
N ILE A 1090 20.09 -15.63 -16.34
CA ILE A 1090 20.48 -16.41 -17.51
C ILE A 1090 19.46 -17.54 -17.70
N ARG A 1091 18.74 -17.49 -18.82
CA ARG A 1091 17.79 -18.52 -19.28
C ARG A 1091 18.35 -19.23 -20.51
N ASP A 1092 17.79 -20.39 -20.84
CA ASP A 1092 18.08 -21.14 -22.08
C ASP A 1092 19.57 -21.48 -22.30
N TRP A 1093 20.37 -21.41 -21.22
CA TRP A 1093 21.80 -21.73 -21.20
C TRP A 1093 22.07 -23.21 -21.45
N TYR A 1094 21.12 -24.06 -21.09
CA TYR A 1094 21.17 -25.49 -21.30
C TYR A 1094 20.60 -25.81 -22.69
N VAL A 1095 21.48 -25.97 -23.68
CA VAL A 1095 21.08 -26.34 -25.05
C VAL A 1095 20.86 -27.84 -25.12
N ALA A 1096 19.66 -28.28 -24.72
CA ALA A 1096 19.16 -29.60 -25.08
C ALA A 1096 18.90 -29.61 -26.61
N ILE A 1097 19.61 -30.47 -27.35
CA ILE A 1097 19.30 -30.73 -28.76
C ILE A 1097 17.96 -31.47 -28.82
N LYS A 1098 16.85 -30.73 -28.99
CA LYS A 1098 15.50 -31.29 -28.93
C LYS A 1098 15.12 -32.13 -30.15
N LYS A 1099 15.59 -31.75 -31.36
CA LYS A 1099 15.34 -32.47 -32.62
C LYS A 1099 16.33 -32.03 -33.71
N ILE A 1100 16.70 -32.91 -34.64
CA ILE A 1100 17.00 -32.51 -36.03
C ILE A 1100 15.84 -32.97 -36.90
N ASP A 1101 15.42 -32.13 -37.84
CA ASP A 1101 14.39 -32.48 -38.82
C ASP A 1101 14.99 -32.53 -40.23
N LEU A 1102 14.57 -33.51 -41.02
CA LEU A 1102 15.06 -33.83 -42.38
C LEU A 1102 13.90 -34.29 -43.29
N SER A 1103 12.67 -33.85 -43.01
CA SER A 1103 11.42 -34.39 -43.59
C SER A 1103 11.00 -33.86 -44.98
N GLY A 1104 11.82 -33.05 -45.64
CA GLY A 1104 11.63 -32.69 -47.06
C GLY A 1104 12.61 -33.44 -47.94
N SER A 1105 12.15 -34.02 -49.05
CA SER A 1105 12.89 -34.95 -49.93
C SER A 1105 14.19 -34.38 -50.54
N VAL A 1106 15.24 -34.27 -49.72
CA VAL A 1106 16.59 -33.85 -50.11
C VAL A 1106 17.53 -35.03 -49.92
N ASN A 1107 18.15 -35.49 -51.00
CA ASN A 1107 19.26 -36.43 -50.93
C ASN A 1107 20.43 -35.75 -50.21
N CYS A 1108 20.87 -36.32 -49.08
CA CYS A 1108 22.02 -35.85 -48.30
C CYS A 1108 23.20 -36.84 -48.32
N CYS A 1109 23.60 -37.27 -49.52
CA CYS A 1109 25.01 -37.08 -49.89
C CYS A 1109 25.16 -35.60 -50.27
N PRO A 1110 26.29 -34.94 -49.97
CA PRO A 1110 26.32 -33.55 -49.52
C PRO A 1110 25.63 -32.59 -50.49
N ALA A 1111 24.47 -32.08 -50.07
CA ALA A 1111 23.94 -30.84 -50.60
C ALA A 1111 24.90 -29.73 -50.16
N THR A 1112 25.86 -29.40 -51.03
CA THR A 1112 26.64 -28.16 -50.90
C THR A 1112 25.65 -27.01 -50.82
N LEU A 1113 25.67 -26.27 -49.70
CA LEU A 1113 24.95 -25.00 -49.60
C LEU A 1113 25.27 -24.17 -50.85
N PRO A 1114 24.27 -23.51 -51.48
CA PRO A 1114 24.55 -22.60 -52.57
C PRO A 1114 25.60 -21.59 -52.11
N ILE A 1115 26.76 -21.59 -52.76
CA ILE A 1115 27.86 -20.68 -52.40
C ILE A 1115 27.46 -19.29 -52.89
N ILE A 1116 26.72 -18.59 -52.05
CA ILE A 1116 26.33 -17.21 -52.32
C ILE A 1116 27.59 -16.39 -52.44
N LYS A 1117 27.66 -15.59 -53.50
CA LYS A 1117 28.67 -14.54 -53.66
C LYS A 1117 27.98 -13.22 -53.42
N ALA A 1118 28.60 -12.39 -52.59
CA ALA A 1118 28.29 -10.98 -52.49
C ALA A 1118 29.44 -10.22 -53.15
N ASP A 1119 29.12 -9.27 -54.01
CA ASP A 1119 30.07 -8.31 -54.57
C ASP A 1119 29.52 -6.91 -54.27
N ALA A 1120 30.24 -6.17 -53.42
CA ALA A 1120 29.90 -4.80 -53.04
C ALA A 1120 30.24 -3.78 -54.16
N GLY A 1121 30.65 -4.25 -55.33
CA GLY A 1121 31.09 -3.44 -56.45
C GLY A 1121 32.51 -2.90 -56.27
N ALA A 1122 32.85 -1.91 -57.07
CA ALA A 1122 34.18 -1.29 -57.05
C ALA A 1122 34.54 -0.77 -55.65
N LYS A 1123 35.81 -0.95 -55.27
CA LYS A 1123 36.38 -0.56 -53.97
C LYS A 1123 37.16 0.76 -54.10
N ASP A 1124 37.29 1.47 -52.98
CA ASP A 1124 37.89 2.82 -52.91
C ASP A 1124 37.24 3.86 -53.84
N LEU A 1125 35.90 3.79 -53.98
CA LEU A 1125 35.11 4.73 -54.76
C LEU A 1125 35.23 6.15 -54.19
N ARG A 1126 35.26 7.17 -55.06
CA ARG A 1126 35.42 8.58 -54.64
C ARG A 1126 34.30 9.44 -55.21
N PHE A 1127 33.54 10.09 -54.34
CA PHE A 1127 32.43 10.96 -54.73
C PHE A 1127 32.65 12.36 -54.17
N SER A 1128 32.39 13.40 -54.98
CA SER A 1128 32.46 14.76 -54.45
C SER A 1128 31.20 15.10 -53.66
N LEU A 1129 31.37 15.77 -52.52
CA LEU A 1129 30.28 16.22 -51.64
C LEU A 1129 29.24 17.09 -52.38
N LYS A 1130 29.66 17.75 -53.47
CA LYS A 1130 28.80 18.55 -54.37
C LYS A 1130 27.68 17.75 -55.04
N LEU A 1131 27.76 16.41 -55.09
CA LEU A 1131 26.71 15.57 -55.64
C LEU A 1131 25.48 15.46 -54.70
N GLY A 1132 25.63 15.77 -53.41
CA GLY A 1132 24.57 15.67 -52.39
C GLY A 1132 24.14 14.24 -52.03
N ARG A 1133 24.33 13.29 -52.96
CA ARG A 1133 24.12 11.85 -52.80
C ARG A 1133 24.95 11.03 -53.78
N PHE A 1134 25.13 9.75 -53.50
CA PHE A 1134 25.65 8.76 -54.45
C PHE A 1134 24.91 7.42 -54.34
N GLY A 1135 24.99 6.60 -55.38
CA GLY A 1135 24.46 5.24 -55.38
C GLY A 1135 25.59 4.21 -55.32
N LEU A 1136 25.40 3.15 -54.55
CA LEU A 1136 26.17 1.90 -54.62
C LEU A 1136 25.26 0.81 -55.17
N LYS A 1137 25.78 -0.02 -56.07
CA LYS A 1137 25.06 -1.18 -56.59
C LYS A 1137 25.84 -2.44 -56.27
N GLY A 1138 25.23 -3.28 -55.44
CA GLY A 1138 25.70 -4.61 -55.14
C GLY A 1138 25.22 -5.59 -56.20
N SER A 1139 25.94 -6.69 -56.33
CA SER A 1139 25.46 -7.86 -57.08
C SER A 1139 25.73 -9.13 -56.29
N GLY A 1140 25.03 -10.19 -56.66
CA GLY A 1140 25.20 -11.48 -56.04
C GLY A 1140 24.74 -12.61 -56.95
N ASP A 1141 25.24 -13.79 -56.64
CA ASP A 1141 25.10 -14.99 -57.46
C ASP A 1141 25.12 -16.23 -56.55
N GLY A 1142 24.63 -17.36 -57.06
CA GLY A 1142 24.63 -18.65 -56.38
C GLY A 1142 23.25 -19.20 -56.01
N ALA A 1143 22.18 -18.42 -56.11
CA ALA A 1143 20.80 -18.89 -55.89
C ALA A 1143 19.78 -18.15 -56.81
N PRO A 1144 18.62 -18.75 -57.11
CA PRO A 1144 17.66 -18.22 -58.09
C PRO A 1144 16.85 -17.00 -57.60
N VAL A 1145 16.74 -16.77 -56.28
CA VAL A 1145 16.08 -15.61 -55.69
C VAL A 1145 16.96 -15.05 -54.58
N LEU A 1146 17.52 -13.86 -54.79
CA LEU A 1146 18.47 -13.22 -53.90
C LEU A 1146 17.89 -11.94 -53.30
N LEU A 1147 18.14 -11.72 -52.02
CA LEU A 1147 17.79 -10.52 -51.27
C LEU A 1147 19.08 -9.81 -50.83
N TYR A 1148 19.04 -8.48 -50.90
CA TYR A 1148 20.22 -7.62 -50.72
C TYR A 1148 20.01 -6.66 -49.56
N PHE A 1149 21.04 -6.49 -48.72
CA PHE A 1149 20.97 -5.60 -47.56
C PHE A 1149 22.28 -4.85 -47.41
N TRP A 1150 22.24 -3.51 -47.53
CA TRP A 1150 23.39 -2.67 -47.27
C TRP A 1150 23.34 -2.04 -45.88
N SER A 1151 24.50 -2.01 -45.23
CA SER A 1151 24.76 -1.30 -43.98
C SER A 1151 26.05 -0.47 -44.07
N LYS A 1152 26.14 0.60 -43.27
CA LYS A 1152 27.40 1.33 -43.04
C LYS A 1152 28.08 0.75 -41.81
N LEU A 1153 29.30 0.25 -41.97
CA LEU A 1153 30.14 -0.22 -40.87
C LEU A 1153 30.93 0.93 -40.23
N GLU A 1154 31.54 1.79 -41.06
CA GLU A 1154 32.47 2.85 -40.63
C GLU A 1154 32.22 4.15 -41.41
N GLY A 1155 32.59 5.29 -40.84
CA GLY A 1155 32.50 6.62 -41.46
C GLY A 1155 31.41 7.54 -40.88
N PRO A 1156 31.37 8.82 -41.30
CA PRO A 1156 30.42 9.83 -40.82
C PRO A 1156 28.94 9.43 -40.99
N ASN A 1157 28.02 10.10 -40.29
CA ASN A 1157 26.60 9.80 -40.41
C ASN A 1157 26.01 10.33 -41.73
N VAL A 1158 25.20 9.50 -42.37
CA VAL A 1158 24.58 9.68 -43.70
C VAL A 1158 23.26 8.93 -43.71
N ARG A 1159 22.35 9.31 -44.60
CA ARG A 1159 21.06 8.65 -44.78
C ARG A 1159 21.19 7.51 -45.79
N LEU A 1160 20.70 6.32 -45.44
CA LEU A 1160 20.73 5.12 -46.29
C LEU A 1160 19.32 4.77 -46.77
N ILE A 1161 19.16 4.57 -48.08
CA ILE A 1161 17.92 4.11 -48.72
C ILE A 1161 18.26 2.82 -49.48
N ASN A 1162 17.83 1.68 -48.94
CA ASN A 1162 18.05 0.35 -49.51
C ASN A 1162 16.93 -0.04 -50.48
N ASP A 1163 17.27 -0.65 -51.61
CA ASP A 1163 16.37 -1.47 -52.44
C ASP A 1163 16.79 -2.95 -52.33
N PRO A 1164 16.11 -3.75 -51.47
CA PRO A 1164 16.48 -5.15 -51.24
C PRO A 1164 16.22 -6.09 -52.42
N ALA A 1165 15.45 -5.67 -53.43
CA ALA A 1165 15.14 -6.48 -54.60
C ALA A 1165 16.18 -6.31 -55.72
N ASN A 1166 16.82 -5.13 -55.82
CA ASN A 1166 17.75 -4.78 -56.90
C ASN A 1166 19.22 -4.61 -56.47
N GLY A 1167 19.51 -4.72 -55.17
CA GLY A 1167 20.88 -4.60 -54.65
C GLY A 1167 21.42 -3.17 -54.58
N GLU A 1168 20.56 -2.17 -54.75
CA GLU A 1168 20.95 -0.77 -54.77
C GLU A 1168 20.84 -0.11 -53.39
N LEU A 1169 21.80 0.74 -53.08
CA LEU A 1169 21.81 1.63 -51.92
C LEU A 1169 22.02 3.07 -52.41
N ILE A 1170 21.10 3.96 -52.10
CA ILE A 1170 21.30 5.41 -52.24
C ILE A 1170 21.75 5.97 -50.89
N VAL A 1171 22.85 6.71 -50.91
CA VAL A 1171 23.44 7.39 -49.75
C VAL A 1171 23.26 8.89 -49.93
N GLU A 1172 22.48 9.53 -49.04
CA GLU A 1172 22.21 10.98 -49.03
C GLU A 1172 22.79 11.63 -47.76
N ASP A 1173 22.71 12.96 -47.67
CA ASP A 1173 23.23 13.76 -46.55
C ASP A 1173 24.75 13.60 -46.34
N LEU A 1174 25.51 13.67 -47.45
CA LEU A 1174 26.95 13.37 -47.50
C LEU A 1174 27.82 14.30 -46.65
N ILE A 1175 28.80 13.71 -45.95
CA ILE A 1175 29.81 14.41 -45.15
C ILE A 1175 31.21 14.00 -45.66
N ALA A 1176 32.18 14.91 -45.66
CA ALA A 1176 33.52 14.59 -46.13
C ALA A 1176 34.19 13.58 -45.18
N GLY A 1177 34.75 12.50 -45.73
CA GLY A 1177 35.35 11.43 -44.94
C GLY A 1177 35.44 10.11 -45.68
N ASN A 1178 36.09 9.13 -45.03
CA ASN A 1178 36.11 7.75 -45.49
C ASN A 1178 34.99 6.95 -44.82
N TYR A 1179 34.35 6.12 -45.61
CA TYR A 1179 33.25 5.26 -45.24
C TYR A 1179 33.58 3.82 -45.61
N LYS A 1180 32.96 2.88 -44.90
CA LYS A 1180 32.97 1.46 -45.23
C LYS A 1180 31.55 0.94 -45.17
N PHE A 1181 31.08 0.40 -46.29
CA PHE A 1181 29.76 -0.19 -46.43
C PHE A 1181 29.89 -1.69 -46.62
N GLN A 1182 28.94 -2.43 -46.04
CA GLN A 1182 28.81 -3.87 -46.21
C GLN A 1182 27.54 -4.18 -46.97
N LEU A 1183 27.67 -4.95 -48.04
CA LEU A 1183 26.57 -5.65 -48.67
C LEU A 1183 26.48 -7.06 -48.07
N LEU A 1184 25.30 -7.44 -47.63
CA LEU A 1184 24.91 -8.82 -47.39
C LEU A 1184 23.98 -9.27 -48.51
N VAL A 1185 24.33 -10.36 -49.19
CA VAL A 1185 23.44 -11.03 -50.15
C VAL A 1185 23.02 -12.36 -49.56
N LYS A 1186 21.72 -12.65 -49.60
CA LYS A 1186 21.09 -13.83 -48.99
C LYS A 1186 20.18 -14.53 -50.01
N ASP A 1187 20.23 -15.86 -50.07
CA ASP A 1187 19.19 -16.66 -50.74
C ASP A 1187 17.89 -16.60 -49.91
N ALA A 1188 16.80 -16.21 -50.56
CA ALA A 1188 15.49 -16.10 -49.94
C ALA A 1188 14.95 -17.45 -49.39
N ASN A 1189 15.50 -18.58 -49.81
CA ASN A 1189 14.94 -19.91 -49.53
C ASN A 1189 15.81 -20.78 -48.59
N SER A 1190 17.15 -20.76 -48.74
CA SER A 1190 18.05 -21.61 -47.92
C SER A 1190 18.71 -20.89 -46.74
N ASP A 1191 18.47 -19.58 -46.59
CA ASP A 1191 19.13 -18.70 -45.64
C ASP A 1191 20.67 -18.59 -45.77
N ALA A 1192 21.27 -19.28 -46.75
CA ALA A 1192 22.67 -19.09 -47.12
C ALA A 1192 22.90 -17.62 -47.51
N PHE A 1193 23.97 -17.03 -46.99
CA PHE A 1193 24.33 -15.64 -47.27
C PHE A 1193 25.85 -15.49 -47.36
N ASN A 1194 26.26 -14.39 -47.98
CA ASN A 1194 27.64 -13.95 -47.98
C ASN A 1194 27.69 -12.42 -47.84
N ILE A 1195 28.84 -11.91 -47.44
CA ILE A 1195 29.08 -10.49 -47.23
C ILE A 1195 30.30 -10.03 -48.01
N ASP A 1196 30.22 -8.84 -48.60
CA ASP A 1196 31.40 -8.12 -49.08
C ASP A 1196 31.33 -6.66 -48.61
N THR A 1197 32.49 -6.01 -48.56
CA THR A 1197 32.60 -4.61 -48.14
C THR A 1197 33.30 -3.76 -49.18
N THR A 1198 32.74 -2.58 -49.43
CA THR A 1198 33.38 -1.52 -50.22
C THR A 1198 33.70 -0.30 -49.36
N THR A 1199 34.79 0.35 -49.69
CA THR A 1199 35.29 1.60 -49.11
C THR A 1199 34.96 2.77 -50.02
N VAL A 1200 34.51 3.89 -49.43
CA VAL A 1200 34.11 5.09 -50.17
C VAL A 1200 34.70 6.34 -49.52
N THR A 1201 35.41 7.18 -50.28
CA THR A 1201 35.86 8.50 -49.84
C THR A 1201 34.92 9.58 -50.40
N VAL A 1202 34.30 10.37 -49.54
CA VAL A 1202 33.60 11.61 -49.93
C VAL A 1202 34.52 12.81 -49.68
N TYR A 1203 34.63 13.72 -50.66
CA TYR A 1203 35.56 14.86 -50.63
C TYR A 1203 35.01 16.18 -51.21
#